data_AF-A0A959IQ04-F1
#
_entry.id   AF-A0A959IQ04-F1
#
_cell.length_a   1.000
_cell.length_b   1.000
_cell.length_c   1.000
_cell.angle_alpha   90.00
_cell.angle_beta   90.00
_cell.angle_gamma   90.00
#
_symmetry.space_group_name_H-M   'P 1'
#
loop_
_entity.id
_entity.type
_entity.pdbx_description
1 polymer ?
#
loop_
_entity_poly.entity_id
_entity_poly.type
_entity_poly.pdbx_seq_one_letter_code
_entity_poly.pdbx_strand_id
1 'polypeptide(L)'
;APGGDLLPPFDAGNIITDVRSQTTTGANLTAMGGGLQRAINNLTDATQTRSIILFTDGMQNVNPMVNSAVTPMVIDNSSGTSTMSNVPPTSPPTQLNTALDIKVNTIGVGATPAFTTLLNDVAVATDGVFKQTNAPDDDLRRFYVEELVDVLRDYSPQLIGYRSGQLGVSGSATEAFAVNNNVPQVIFKVSWQRGLDTKVQIRHNGADVTNLADVIAGEFYRIMTFDLGSLQANLGGNWEVAVSGRRGADYQIAAIVEEPGIDYSFSLGRNVYRVGQPLEMAANIMIEGRPVVSNVSVTATVLRPTTGIGTLLSTNKMPPNPTVTMEAGASIGQQKLAALSQQDAFFAQLQGTPQQLTLNHTGGGTYAADFTNTFVPGAYTIVFHIEGTHPLYGEFHRTEQLTVDVEFGNLDRDASGLLARAIGASDGGNKQYLISFRPVDGRGNFLGPDYGHKITVIANGRDLSRNLRDVGDGSYELQAALPADSQLEIAVIDEKLYEGPLADLVGGGGGLYGSLHLGYPFRKVGSGNVMGRFLIEADLEYRFAPDWGLQLIGGYYLFDKDDDVTGASLQLKRYFHLTPTTWTVYAEFGPGYYKPRHIDGAFALNGGVGIVRNIAPRLDLSLGGNYFRLFTSPTEIEFWGVKAGLHFRF
;
A
#
# COMPACT_ATOMS: atom_id res chain seq x y z
N ALA A 1 3.19 50.12 12.49
CA ALA A 1 4.54 49.83 12.98
C ALA A 1 4.96 48.52 12.33
N PRO A 2 6.10 48.47 11.62
CA PRO A 2 6.48 47.29 10.84
C PRO A 2 6.92 46.15 11.77
N GLY A 3 6.58 44.92 11.36
CA GLY A 3 6.68 43.69 12.13
C GLY A 3 8.11 43.32 12.47
N GLY A 4 8.51 43.69 13.69
CA GLY A 4 9.83 43.45 14.26
C GLY A 4 9.93 42.20 15.13
N ASP A 5 9.03 41.22 14.95
CA ASP A 5 9.17 39.93 15.64
C ASP A 5 9.74 38.92 14.64
N LEU A 6 11.06 39.00 14.46
CA LEU A 6 11.87 37.84 14.09
C LEU A 6 11.36 36.67 14.95
N LEU A 7 10.90 35.59 14.32
CA LEU A 7 10.70 34.30 15.00
C LEU A 7 11.87 34.12 15.97
N PRO A 8 11.62 34.00 17.29
CA PRO A 8 12.71 33.95 18.26
C PRO A 8 13.69 32.88 17.78
N PRO A 9 15.01 33.17 17.75
CA PRO A 9 15.98 32.20 17.27
C PRO A 9 15.82 30.94 18.11
N PHE A 10 15.21 29.92 17.49
CA PHE A 10 15.13 28.59 18.05
C PHE A 10 16.56 28.19 18.39
N ASP A 11 16.83 27.82 19.64
CA ASP A 11 18.12 27.23 20.02
C ASP A 11 18.17 25.81 19.43
N ALA A 12 18.46 25.75 18.13
CA ALA A 12 18.61 24.52 17.37
C ALA A 12 19.69 23.62 17.98
N GLY A 13 20.65 24.21 18.71
CA GLY A 13 21.66 23.48 19.47
C GLY A 13 21.03 22.61 20.55
N ASN A 14 20.09 23.14 21.32
CA ASN A 14 19.40 22.40 22.38
C ASN A 14 18.44 21.34 21.82
N ILE A 15 17.72 21.59 20.74
CA ILE A 15 16.82 20.58 20.14
C ILE A 15 17.62 19.42 19.53
N ILE A 16 18.67 19.73 18.76
CA ILE A 16 19.52 18.68 18.17
C ILE A 16 20.22 17.89 19.27
N THR A 17 20.67 18.56 20.33
CA THR A 17 21.28 17.90 21.49
C THR A 17 20.25 17.07 22.23
N ASP A 18 19.03 17.56 22.45
CA ASP A 18 17.94 16.83 23.07
C ASP A 18 17.60 15.58 22.27
N VAL A 19 17.26 15.71 20.98
CA VAL A 19 16.97 14.60 20.06
C VAL A 19 18.11 13.57 20.02
N ARG A 20 19.38 14.02 20.00
CA ARG A 20 20.54 13.11 20.03
C ARG A 20 20.81 12.50 21.41
N SER A 21 20.42 13.20 22.48
CA SER A 21 20.55 12.76 23.86
C SER A 21 19.40 11.84 24.29
N GLN A 22 18.30 11.82 23.53
CA GLN A 22 17.32 10.75 23.56
C GLN A 22 18.02 9.49 23.05
N THR A 23 18.78 8.85 23.94
CA THR A 23 19.35 7.53 23.69
C THR A 23 18.18 6.56 23.60
N THR A 24 18.02 5.94 22.43
CA THR A 24 17.13 4.81 22.25
C THR A 24 17.73 3.61 22.99
N THR A 25 17.71 3.61 24.32
CA THR A 25 17.97 2.42 25.11
C THR A 25 16.80 1.48 24.91
N GLY A 26 16.83 0.66 23.85
CA GLY A 26 16.24 -0.68 23.68
C GLY A 26 14.76 -0.92 24.03
N ALA A 27 14.00 0.08 24.46
CA ALA A 27 12.57 -0.02 24.59
C ALA A 27 12.00 0.45 23.25
N ASN A 28 12.04 -0.45 22.29
CA ASN A 28 11.45 -0.34 20.96
C ASN A 28 9.96 0.00 21.01
N LEU A 29 9.66 1.25 21.31
CA LEU A 29 8.36 1.73 21.75
C LEU A 29 8.10 3.08 21.10
N THR A 30 6.94 3.24 20.45
CA THR A 30 6.50 4.45 19.79
C THR A 30 5.27 5.01 20.51
N ALA A 31 5.47 6.14 21.19
CA ALA A 31 4.47 6.83 22.00
C ALA A 31 3.86 8.03 21.26
N MET A 32 3.39 7.82 20.02
CA MET A 32 2.89 8.89 19.16
C MET A 32 1.77 9.72 19.82
N GLY A 33 0.73 9.07 20.34
CA GLY A 33 -0.38 9.76 21.02
C GLY A 33 0.07 10.56 22.24
N GLY A 34 0.97 10.02 23.07
CA GLY A 34 1.56 10.75 24.19
C GLY A 34 2.40 11.97 23.77
N GLY A 35 3.18 11.84 22.69
CA GLY A 35 3.93 12.94 22.09
C GLY A 35 3.00 14.05 21.57
N LEU A 36 1.96 13.67 20.84
CA LEU A 36 0.96 14.58 20.32
C LEU A 36 0.19 15.30 21.44
N GLN A 37 -0.23 14.57 22.48
CA GLN A 37 -0.88 15.15 23.66
C GLN A 37 0.02 16.18 24.34
N ARG A 38 1.31 15.89 24.51
CA ARG A 38 2.27 16.84 25.09
C ARG A 38 2.41 18.09 24.23
N ALA A 39 2.51 17.94 22.91
CA ALA A 39 2.60 19.07 22.00
C ALA A 39 1.36 19.96 22.06
N ILE A 40 0.16 19.37 22.02
CA ILE A 40 -1.12 20.07 22.18
C ILE A 40 -1.15 20.85 23.51
N ASN A 41 -0.76 20.21 24.61
CA ASN A 41 -0.76 20.84 25.93
C ASN A 41 0.24 22.01 26.06
N ASN A 42 1.27 22.05 25.20
CA ASN A 42 2.26 23.12 25.19
C ASN A 42 1.84 24.32 24.31
N LEU A 43 0.93 24.11 23.34
CA LEU A 43 0.40 25.15 22.45
C LEU A 43 -0.81 25.85 23.08
N THR A 44 -0.56 26.56 24.19
CA THR A 44 -1.62 27.18 25.01
C THR A 44 -2.09 28.54 24.53
N ASP A 45 -1.30 29.24 23.71
CA ASP A 45 -1.65 30.56 23.18
C ASP A 45 -2.57 30.45 21.96
N ALA A 46 -3.88 30.52 22.19
CA ALA A 46 -4.90 30.49 21.15
C ALA A 46 -5.03 31.80 20.36
N THR A 47 -4.22 32.83 20.65
CA THR A 47 -4.20 34.07 19.86
C THR A 47 -3.26 34.00 18.66
N GLN A 48 -2.43 32.96 18.60
CA GLN A 48 -1.50 32.68 17.52
C GLN A 48 -1.97 31.48 16.70
N THR A 49 -1.50 31.40 15.45
CA THR A 49 -1.66 30.17 14.67
C THR A 49 -0.90 29.03 15.35
N ARG A 50 -1.58 27.92 15.58
CA ARG A 50 -1.04 26.74 16.29
C ARG A 50 -0.95 25.57 15.34
N SER A 51 0.26 25.06 15.15
CA SER A 51 0.53 23.93 14.27
C SER A 51 1.52 22.96 14.90
N ILE A 52 1.35 21.68 14.62
CA ILE A 52 2.23 20.59 15.01
C ILE A 52 2.72 19.91 13.74
N ILE A 53 4.02 19.69 13.60
CA ILE A 53 4.59 18.84 12.55
C ILE A 53 5.03 17.53 13.21
N LEU A 54 4.34 16.45 12.89
CA LEU A 54 4.54 15.12 13.46
C LEU A 54 5.37 14.24 12.51
N PHE A 55 6.61 13.93 12.88
CA PHE A 55 7.48 12.99 12.19
C PHE A 55 7.44 11.63 12.87
N THR A 56 7.03 10.58 12.17
CA THR A 56 6.87 9.24 12.76
C THR A 56 6.72 8.17 11.66
N ASP A 57 6.97 6.92 12.00
CA ASP A 57 6.54 5.75 11.20
C ASP A 57 5.04 5.43 11.37
N GLY A 58 4.34 6.22 12.21
CA GLY A 58 2.94 6.10 12.56
C GLY A 58 2.62 4.95 13.51
N MET A 59 3.62 4.19 13.96
CA MET A 59 3.43 3.12 14.92
C MET A 59 2.97 3.68 16.27
N GLN A 60 2.10 2.94 16.96
CA GLN A 60 1.70 3.25 18.33
C GLN A 60 1.62 1.96 19.15
N ASN A 61 2.53 1.78 20.09
CA ASN A 61 2.54 0.63 21.01
C ASN A 61 2.72 1.06 22.48
N VAL A 62 2.54 2.36 22.76
CA VAL A 62 2.53 2.95 24.09
C VAL A 62 1.34 3.88 24.26
N ASN A 63 0.64 3.76 25.37
CA ASN A 63 -0.49 4.60 25.73
C ASN A 63 -0.06 6.00 26.22
N PRO A 64 -0.87 7.06 26.01
CA PRO A 64 -2.09 7.06 25.22
C PRO A 64 -1.78 7.06 23.71
N MET A 65 -2.74 6.57 22.94
CA MET A 65 -2.67 6.42 21.48
C MET A 65 -3.73 7.28 20.81
N VAL A 66 -3.49 7.64 19.55
CA VAL A 66 -4.53 8.17 18.67
C VAL A 66 -5.48 7.04 18.28
N ASN A 67 -6.76 7.19 18.57
CA ASN A 67 -7.81 6.25 18.21
C ASN A 67 -8.70 6.83 17.11
N SER A 68 -8.49 6.37 15.87
CA SER A 68 -9.30 6.74 14.70
C SER A 68 -10.53 5.86 14.49
N ALA A 69 -10.71 4.81 15.29
CA ALA A 69 -11.88 3.92 15.20
C ALA A 69 -13.13 4.48 15.92
N VAL A 70 -13.00 5.62 16.60
CA VAL A 70 -14.10 6.32 17.27
C VAL A 70 -14.32 7.68 16.63
N THR A 71 -15.57 8.14 16.63
CA THR A 71 -15.95 9.47 16.14
C THR A 71 -16.50 10.30 17.29
N PRO A 72 -15.89 11.45 17.63
CA PRO A 72 -14.70 12.03 17.00
C PRO A 72 -13.41 11.26 17.33
N MET A 73 -12.37 11.43 16.51
CA MET A 73 -11.04 10.88 16.77
C MET A 73 -10.48 11.45 18.09
N VAL A 74 -9.90 10.60 18.93
CA VAL A 74 -9.39 10.99 20.26
C VAL A 74 -8.00 10.46 20.56
N ILE A 75 -7.31 11.10 21.51
CA ILE A 75 -6.13 10.54 22.20
C ILE A 75 -6.58 9.93 23.53
N ASP A 76 -6.45 8.60 23.66
CA ASP A 76 -6.85 7.86 24.87
C ASP A 76 -6.02 6.57 25.05
N ASN A 77 -6.16 5.91 26.20
CA ASN A 77 -5.56 4.62 26.45
C ASN A 77 -6.26 3.51 25.67
N SER A 78 -5.50 2.75 24.89
CA SER A 78 -5.97 1.50 24.29
C SER A 78 -6.01 0.37 25.32
N SER A 79 -7.15 -0.33 25.38
CA SER A 79 -7.34 -1.50 26.23
C SER A 79 -6.42 -2.70 25.90
N GLY A 80 -5.83 -2.70 24.70
CA GLY A 80 -4.92 -3.75 24.22
C GLY A 80 -3.46 -3.57 24.63
N THR A 81 -3.10 -2.46 25.26
CA THR A 81 -1.70 -2.12 25.56
C THR A 81 -1.54 -1.75 27.03
N SER A 82 -0.64 -2.44 27.74
CA SER A 82 -0.33 -2.14 29.15
C SER A 82 0.82 -1.13 29.30
N THR A 83 1.57 -0.88 28.24
CA THR A 83 2.71 0.04 28.24
C THR A 83 2.20 1.48 28.25
N MET A 84 2.58 2.24 29.28
CA MET A 84 2.20 3.63 29.44
C MET A 84 3.37 4.54 29.10
N SER A 85 3.10 5.63 28.41
CA SER A 85 4.02 6.75 28.30
C SER A 85 3.98 7.53 29.61
N ASN A 86 4.99 8.35 29.83
CA ASN A 86 5.02 9.30 30.95
C ASN A 86 4.09 10.51 30.71
N VAL A 87 3.15 10.43 29.77
CA VAL A 87 2.14 11.45 29.48
C VAL A 87 0.76 10.85 29.76
N PRO A 88 0.02 11.30 30.78
CA PRO A 88 -1.32 10.79 31.03
C PRO A 88 -2.30 11.29 29.95
N PRO A 89 -3.29 10.47 29.53
CA PRO A 89 -4.41 10.99 28.75
C PRO A 89 -5.21 12.03 29.56
N THR A 90 -5.85 12.96 28.87
CA THR A 90 -6.78 13.90 29.50
C THR A 90 -8.10 13.22 29.86
N SER A 91 -8.83 13.81 30.81
CA SER A 91 -10.20 13.41 31.13
C SER A 91 -11.11 14.65 31.07
N PRO A 92 -12.00 14.77 30.07
CA PRO A 92 -12.26 13.81 28.98
C PRO A 92 -11.08 13.66 27.98
N PRO A 93 -11.04 12.57 27.19
CA PRO A 93 -10.02 12.37 26.15
C PRO A 93 -9.93 13.56 25.20
N THR A 94 -8.71 13.89 24.77
CA THR A 94 -8.47 15.01 23.83
C THR A 94 -9.02 14.62 22.47
N GLN A 95 -10.00 15.38 21.97
CA GLN A 95 -10.56 15.18 20.63
C GLN A 95 -9.68 15.90 19.62
N LEU A 96 -9.25 15.20 18.57
CA LEU A 96 -8.36 15.75 17.53
C LEU A 96 -9.11 16.46 16.40
N ASN A 97 -10.44 16.55 16.45
CA ASN A 97 -11.20 17.29 15.45
C ASN A 97 -11.14 18.82 15.69
N THR A 98 -11.78 19.58 14.79
CA THR A 98 -11.73 21.05 14.65
C THR A 98 -11.95 21.88 15.93
N ALA A 99 -12.38 21.29 17.05
CA ALA A 99 -12.52 21.99 18.33
C ALA A 99 -11.18 22.45 18.95
N LEU A 100 -10.04 21.87 18.55
CA LEU A 100 -8.72 22.26 19.07
C LEU A 100 -8.18 23.55 18.45
N ASP A 101 -8.54 23.84 17.20
CA ASP A 101 -7.91 24.90 16.38
C ASP A 101 -6.38 24.77 16.40
N ILE A 102 -5.90 23.53 16.22
CA ILE A 102 -4.50 23.16 16.06
C ILE A 102 -4.39 22.29 14.82
N LYS A 103 -3.61 22.72 13.84
CA LYS A 103 -3.31 21.93 12.63
C LYS A 103 -2.23 20.90 12.95
N VAL A 104 -2.44 19.63 12.60
CA VAL A 104 -1.42 18.59 12.76
C VAL A 104 -0.99 18.10 11.39
N ASN A 105 0.14 18.60 10.93
CA ASN A 105 0.78 18.10 9.71
C ASN A 105 1.55 16.82 10.03
N THR A 106 1.37 15.76 9.24
CA THR A 106 1.97 14.45 9.49
C THR A 106 2.95 14.07 8.38
N ILE A 107 4.14 13.60 8.77
CA ILE A 107 5.17 13.09 7.87
C ILE A 107 5.46 11.63 8.26
N GLY A 108 4.95 10.71 7.44
CA GLY A 108 5.16 9.27 7.56
C GLY A 108 6.51 8.84 7.00
N VAL A 109 7.31 8.14 7.80
CA VAL A 109 8.64 7.61 7.39
C VAL A 109 8.64 6.09 7.46
N GLY A 110 8.74 5.41 6.32
CA GLY A 110 8.85 3.94 6.28
C GLY A 110 7.66 3.19 6.89
N ALA A 111 6.48 3.81 6.91
CA ALA A 111 5.26 3.29 7.52
C ALA A 111 4.62 2.15 6.70
N THR A 112 4.02 1.16 7.38
CA THR A 112 3.08 0.21 6.73
C THR A 112 1.77 0.93 6.37
N PRO A 113 0.96 0.41 5.42
CA PRO A 113 -0.31 1.02 5.04
C PRO A 113 -1.25 1.39 6.18
N ALA A 114 -1.37 0.54 7.20
CA ALA A 114 -2.27 0.82 8.31
C ALA A 114 -1.86 2.10 9.07
N PHE A 115 -0.56 2.37 9.17
CA PHE A 115 -0.05 3.57 9.80
C PHE A 115 -0.08 4.79 8.88
N THR A 116 0.12 4.62 7.57
CA THR A 116 -0.03 5.74 6.62
C THR A 116 -1.44 6.27 6.61
N THR A 117 -2.44 5.38 6.60
CA THR A 117 -3.86 5.77 6.70
C THR A 117 -4.13 6.52 8.01
N LEU A 118 -3.63 6.04 9.15
CA LEU A 118 -3.78 6.75 10.43
C LEU A 118 -3.16 8.16 10.41
N LEU A 119 -1.96 8.32 9.83
CA LEU A 119 -1.31 9.63 9.72
C LEU A 119 -2.08 10.58 8.81
N ASN A 120 -2.65 10.06 7.72
CA ASN A 120 -3.56 10.82 6.86
C ASN A 120 -4.82 11.23 7.63
N ASP A 121 -5.44 10.31 8.38
CA ASP A 121 -6.64 10.57 9.17
C ASP A 121 -6.40 11.68 10.21
N VAL A 122 -5.23 11.70 10.86
CA VAL A 122 -4.85 12.76 11.83
C VAL A 122 -4.73 14.12 11.14
N ALA A 123 -4.04 14.18 10.00
CA ALA A 123 -3.89 15.42 9.25
C ALA A 123 -5.26 15.94 8.78
N VAL A 124 -6.06 15.06 8.17
CA VAL A 124 -7.42 15.40 7.70
C VAL A 124 -8.33 15.85 8.85
N ALA A 125 -8.28 15.20 10.01
CA ALA A 125 -9.11 15.56 11.16
C ALA A 125 -8.79 16.95 11.74
N THR A 126 -7.58 17.47 11.48
CA THR A 126 -7.05 18.72 12.05
C THR A 126 -6.84 19.82 11.01
N ASP A 127 -7.32 19.65 9.77
CA ASP A 127 -7.01 20.53 8.62
C ASP A 127 -5.49 20.74 8.40
N GLY A 128 -4.71 19.70 8.69
CA GLY A 128 -3.29 19.61 8.41
C GLY A 128 -2.97 18.93 7.07
N VAL A 129 -1.69 18.86 6.75
CA VAL A 129 -1.15 18.23 5.53
C VAL A 129 -0.50 16.89 5.86
N PHE A 130 -0.80 15.86 5.06
CA PHE A 130 -0.12 14.57 5.13
C PHE A 130 0.97 14.47 4.05
N LYS A 131 2.13 13.96 4.42
CA LYS A 131 3.21 13.55 3.52
C LYS A 131 3.77 12.20 3.92
N GLN A 132 4.29 11.47 2.95
CA GLN A 132 4.96 10.20 3.19
C GLN A 132 6.26 10.10 2.39
N THR A 133 7.27 9.50 3.00
CA THR A 133 8.52 9.14 2.32
C THR A 133 8.99 7.73 2.69
N ASN A 134 9.55 7.04 1.69
CA ASN A 134 10.34 5.83 1.85
C ASN A 134 11.85 6.09 1.61
N ALA A 135 12.22 7.34 1.33
CA ALA A 135 13.59 7.82 1.09
C ALA A 135 13.89 9.02 2.00
N PRO A 136 13.92 8.83 3.33
CA PRO A 136 13.98 9.94 4.29
C PRO A 136 15.20 10.85 4.11
N ASP A 137 16.34 10.31 3.67
CA ASP A 137 17.56 11.09 3.43
C ASP A 137 17.42 12.09 2.28
N ASP A 138 16.54 11.80 1.31
CA ASP A 138 16.25 12.65 0.16
C ASP A 138 15.12 13.63 0.49
N ASP A 139 14.04 13.15 1.11
CA ASP A 139 12.77 13.87 1.19
C ASP A 139 12.58 14.71 2.45
N LEU A 140 13.08 14.29 3.61
CA LEU A 140 12.69 14.93 4.89
C LEU A 140 13.09 16.40 4.96
N ARG A 141 14.23 16.76 4.36
CA ARG A 141 14.70 18.15 4.32
C ARG A 141 13.81 19.04 3.44
N ARG A 142 13.22 18.48 2.39
CA ARG A 142 12.24 19.14 1.52
C ARG A 142 10.92 19.29 2.27
N PHE A 143 10.39 18.18 2.81
CA PHE A 143 9.12 18.17 3.52
C PHE A 143 9.12 19.17 4.67
N TYR A 144 10.20 19.25 5.47
CA TYR A 144 10.30 20.24 6.53
C TYR A 144 10.18 21.70 6.02
N VAL A 145 10.73 22.02 4.84
CA VAL A 145 10.62 23.37 4.26
C VAL A 145 9.20 23.64 3.79
N GLU A 146 8.62 22.69 3.07
CA GLU A 146 7.26 22.81 2.57
C GLU A 146 6.26 22.95 3.74
N GLU A 147 6.39 22.12 4.79
CA GLU A 147 5.54 22.24 5.99
C GLU A 147 5.68 23.59 6.69
N LEU A 148 6.89 24.15 6.75
CA LEU A 148 7.08 25.48 7.32
C LEU A 148 6.40 26.56 6.48
N VAL A 149 6.44 26.44 5.15
CA VAL A 149 5.69 27.31 4.24
C VAL A 149 4.19 27.12 4.42
N ASP A 150 3.71 25.88 4.54
CA ASP A 150 2.30 25.54 4.72
C ASP A 150 1.74 26.08 6.06
N VAL A 151 2.50 25.93 7.15
CA VAL A 151 2.14 26.47 8.47
C VAL A 151 2.04 27.99 8.46
N LEU A 152 2.85 28.66 7.63
CA LEU A 152 2.91 30.12 7.54
C LEU A 152 2.15 30.69 6.35
N ARG A 153 1.40 29.87 5.58
CA ARG A 153 0.80 30.26 4.30
C ARG A 153 -0.07 31.52 4.40
N ASP A 154 -0.80 31.65 5.50
CA ASP A 154 -1.68 32.80 5.77
C ASP A 154 -0.90 34.11 6.09
N TYR A 155 0.42 34.04 6.20
CA TYR A 155 1.32 35.13 6.57
C TYR A 155 2.30 35.54 5.45
N SER A 156 2.11 35.07 4.22
CA SER A 156 2.81 35.42 2.96
C SER A 156 4.03 34.61 2.45
N PRO A 157 4.74 33.76 3.23
CA PRO A 157 5.79 32.90 2.66
C PRO A 157 5.27 31.98 1.57
N GLN A 158 5.93 31.97 0.42
CA GLN A 158 5.60 31.10 -0.70
C GLN A 158 6.84 30.45 -1.28
N LEU A 159 6.74 29.14 -1.55
CA LEU A 159 7.81 28.38 -2.19
C LEU A 159 7.75 28.61 -3.71
N ILE A 160 8.78 29.24 -4.27
CA ILE A 160 8.95 29.36 -5.72
C ILE A 160 9.37 28.03 -6.31
N GLY A 161 10.30 27.35 -5.63
CA GLY A 161 10.77 26.06 -6.07
C GLY A 161 11.77 25.44 -5.12
N TYR A 162 11.87 24.13 -5.25
CA TYR A 162 12.86 23.30 -4.59
C TYR A 162 13.72 22.61 -5.66
N ARG A 163 15.03 22.59 -5.49
CA ARG A 163 15.99 21.94 -6.38
C ARG A 163 16.91 21.07 -5.55
N SER A 164 17.24 19.90 -6.06
CA SER A 164 18.18 18.98 -5.43
C SER A 164 19.00 18.29 -6.51
N GLY A 165 20.25 18.00 -6.21
CA GLY A 165 21.13 17.34 -7.17
C GLY A 165 22.47 16.98 -6.56
N GLN A 166 23.36 16.50 -7.43
CA GLN A 166 24.75 16.20 -7.10
C GLN A 166 25.66 17.18 -7.79
N LEU A 167 26.70 17.63 -7.08
CA LEU A 167 27.75 18.45 -7.68
C LEU A 167 28.45 17.67 -8.79
N GLY A 168 28.49 18.27 -9.99
CA GLY A 168 28.99 17.62 -11.19
C GLY A 168 30.50 17.34 -11.16
N VAL A 169 31.05 16.95 -12.30
CA VAL A 169 32.49 16.62 -12.42
C VAL A 169 33.40 17.80 -12.06
N SER A 170 32.95 19.03 -12.30
CA SER A 170 33.63 20.27 -11.91
C SER A 170 33.56 20.57 -10.40
N GLY A 171 32.81 19.78 -9.62
CA GLY A 171 32.51 20.09 -8.22
C GLY A 171 31.58 21.28 -8.07
N SER A 172 30.78 21.61 -9.08
CA SER A 172 29.83 22.73 -9.05
C SER A 172 28.49 22.37 -9.68
N ALA A 173 27.45 23.08 -9.26
CA ALA A 173 26.12 23.08 -9.85
C ALA A 173 25.53 24.49 -9.80
N THR A 174 24.58 24.80 -10.67
CA THR A 174 23.87 26.09 -10.67
C THR A 174 22.41 25.86 -10.96
N GLU A 175 21.56 26.39 -10.10
CA GLU A 175 20.11 26.32 -10.21
C GLU A 175 19.53 27.71 -10.43
N ALA A 176 18.51 27.82 -11.27
CA ALA A 176 17.85 29.09 -11.58
C ALA A 176 16.42 29.14 -11.00
N PHE A 177 16.01 30.32 -10.55
CA PHE A 177 14.71 30.63 -10.00
C PHE A 177 14.18 31.94 -10.57
N ALA A 178 12.96 31.92 -11.10
CA ALA A 178 12.26 33.12 -11.53
C ALA A 178 11.48 33.70 -10.35
N VAL A 179 11.87 34.90 -9.91
CA VAL A 179 11.21 35.64 -8.84
C VAL A 179 10.33 36.72 -9.46
N ASN A 180 9.08 36.78 -9.06
CA ASN A 180 8.15 37.78 -9.56
C ASN A 180 8.50 39.18 -9.02
N ASN A 181 8.05 40.21 -9.72
CA ASN A 181 8.25 41.61 -9.32
C ASN A 181 7.52 41.94 -8.02
N ASN A 182 7.98 43.00 -7.35
CA ASN A 182 7.38 43.57 -6.15
C ASN A 182 7.38 42.66 -4.92
N VAL A 183 8.23 41.61 -4.89
CA VAL A 183 8.46 40.86 -3.65
C VAL A 183 9.33 41.69 -2.70
N PRO A 184 8.95 41.86 -1.42
CA PRO A 184 9.75 42.56 -0.43
C PRO A 184 10.98 41.78 0.03
N GLN A 185 10.93 40.44 -0.06
CA GLN A 185 12.00 39.57 0.42
C GLN A 185 12.12 38.27 -0.39
N VAL A 186 13.37 37.82 -0.59
CA VAL A 186 13.74 36.52 -1.17
C VAL A 186 14.68 35.79 -0.21
N ILE A 187 14.42 34.52 0.04
CA ILE A 187 15.21 33.66 0.92
C ILE A 187 15.68 32.43 0.14
N PHE A 188 16.98 32.16 0.18
CA PHE A 188 17.57 30.92 -0.32
C PHE A 188 18.07 30.07 0.85
N LYS A 189 17.44 28.92 1.06
CA LYS A 189 17.98 27.87 1.94
C LYS A 189 18.78 26.90 1.09
N VAL A 190 20.09 26.89 1.29
CA VAL A 190 21.01 25.93 0.65
C VAL A 190 21.52 24.96 1.71
N SER A 191 21.43 23.66 1.45
CA SER A 191 21.98 22.63 2.33
C SER A 191 22.71 21.54 1.56
N TRP A 192 23.65 20.88 2.24
CA TRP A 192 24.49 19.82 1.67
C TRP A 192 24.79 18.76 2.73
N GLN A 193 25.52 17.71 2.34
CA GLN A 193 25.93 16.67 3.28
C GLN A 193 26.87 17.22 4.37
N ARG A 194 26.59 16.86 5.63
CA ARG A 194 27.39 17.31 6.78
C ARG A 194 28.87 16.92 6.66
N GLY A 195 29.75 17.80 7.11
CA GLY A 195 31.20 17.59 7.10
C GLY A 195 31.88 17.92 5.77
N LEU A 196 31.13 18.35 4.76
CA LEU A 196 31.69 18.85 3.51
C LEU A 196 31.80 20.37 3.55
N ASP A 197 32.92 20.89 3.04
CA ASP A 197 33.09 22.32 2.78
C ASP A 197 32.45 22.66 1.43
N THR A 198 31.47 23.57 1.48
CA THR A 198 30.66 23.97 0.32
C THR A 198 30.55 25.49 0.29
N LYS A 199 30.78 26.07 -0.87
CA LYS A 199 30.63 27.51 -1.15
C LYS A 199 29.35 27.74 -1.92
N VAL A 200 28.65 28.82 -1.56
CA VAL A 200 27.42 29.27 -2.19
C VAL A 200 27.64 30.66 -2.77
N GLN A 201 27.23 30.85 -4.02
CA GLN A 201 27.22 32.13 -4.71
C GLN A 201 25.81 32.38 -5.24
N ILE A 202 25.28 33.59 -5.01
CA ILE A 202 23.96 34.02 -5.48
C ILE A 202 24.16 35.11 -6.52
N ARG A 203 23.54 34.94 -7.69
CA ARG A 203 23.46 35.99 -8.72
C ARG A 203 22.03 36.43 -8.93
N HIS A 204 21.84 37.72 -9.12
CA HIS A 204 20.57 38.33 -9.51
C HIS A 204 20.77 39.06 -10.83
N ASN A 205 20.00 38.66 -11.85
CA ASN A 205 20.11 39.18 -13.22
C ASN A 205 21.56 39.19 -13.76
N GLY A 206 22.34 38.16 -13.43
CA GLY A 206 23.73 37.98 -13.83
C GLY A 206 24.77 38.69 -12.96
N ALA A 207 24.38 39.58 -12.04
CA ALA A 207 25.28 40.22 -11.09
C ALA A 207 25.45 39.36 -9.84
N ASP A 208 26.68 39.18 -9.35
CA ASP A 208 26.93 38.51 -8.07
C ASP A 208 26.52 39.41 -6.90
N VAL A 209 25.50 38.96 -6.16
CA VAL A 209 24.91 39.68 -5.03
C VAL A 209 25.14 38.95 -3.72
N THR A 210 25.95 37.89 -3.69
CA THR A 210 26.19 37.02 -2.51
C THR A 210 26.47 37.82 -1.24
N ASN A 211 27.27 38.89 -1.33
CA ASN A 211 27.69 39.72 -0.20
C ASN A 211 26.61 40.68 0.32
N LEU A 212 25.46 40.77 -0.35
CA LEU A 212 24.31 41.60 0.05
C LEU A 212 23.28 40.80 0.86
N ALA A 213 23.50 39.50 1.05
CA ALA A 213 22.62 38.66 1.84
C ALA A 213 22.86 38.83 3.35
N ASP A 214 21.78 38.81 4.12
CA ASP A 214 21.85 38.43 5.52
C ASP A 214 21.97 36.91 5.62
N VAL A 215 23.04 36.42 6.25
CA VAL A 215 23.40 35.00 6.22
C VAL A 215 23.31 34.38 7.60
N ILE A 216 22.48 33.34 7.71
CA ILE A 216 22.54 32.36 8.81
C ILE A 216 23.34 31.16 8.33
N ALA A 217 24.47 30.89 9.00
CA ALA A 217 25.37 29.81 8.64
C ALA A 217 25.34 28.67 9.68
N GLY A 218 25.04 27.47 9.21
CA GLY A 218 25.23 26.23 9.97
C GLY A 218 26.40 25.40 9.44
N GLU A 219 26.64 24.24 10.04
CA GLU A 219 27.70 23.32 9.59
C GLU A 219 27.48 22.79 8.17
N PHE A 220 26.22 22.60 7.77
CA PHE A 220 25.84 21.92 6.52
C PHE A 220 24.74 22.67 5.75
N TYR A 221 24.48 23.93 6.13
CA TYR A 221 23.48 24.76 5.48
C TYR A 221 23.83 26.25 5.53
N ARG A 222 23.26 27.02 4.61
CA ARG A 222 23.21 28.48 4.60
C ARG A 222 21.76 28.90 4.35
N ILE A 223 21.29 29.88 5.08
CA ILE A 223 20.06 30.61 4.78
C ILE A 223 20.49 32.03 4.43
N MET A 224 20.18 32.45 3.21
CA MET A 224 20.59 33.73 2.65
C MET A 224 19.34 34.53 2.34
N THR A 225 19.16 35.64 3.06
CA THR A 225 17.99 36.51 2.93
C THR A 225 18.37 37.80 2.21
N PHE A 226 17.53 38.21 1.25
CA PHE A 226 17.65 39.44 0.49
C PHE A 226 16.37 40.23 0.64
N ASP A 227 16.49 41.52 0.96
CA ASP A 227 15.34 42.43 1.04
C ASP A 227 15.54 43.64 0.10
N LEU A 228 14.48 44.42 -0.09
CA LEU A 228 14.54 45.63 -0.93
C LEU A 228 15.60 46.64 -0.44
N GLY A 229 15.89 46.66 0.87
CA GLY A 229 16.89 47.54 1.47
C GLY A 229 18.31 47.15 1.07
N SER A 230 18.62 45.86 1.05
CA SER A 230 19.96 45.34 0.78
C SER A 230 20.37 45.48 -0.70
N LEU A 231 19.40 45.47 -1.62
CA LEU A 231 19.64 45.57 -3.06
C LEU A 231 19.37 46.95 -3.67
N GLN A 232 18.71 47.87 -2.94
CA GLN A 232 18.28 49.18 -3.46
C GLN A 232 17.56 49.10 -4.84
N ALA A 233 16.93 47.96 -5.13
CA ALA A 233 16.39 47.61 -6.44
C ALA A 233 15.18 46.67 -6.30
N ASN A 234 14.50 46.40 -7.42
CA ASN A 234 13.45 45.38 -7.51
C ASN A 234 14.08 43.99 -7.34
N LEU A 235 13.55 43.16 -6.44
CA LEU A 235 13.99 41.77 -6.25
C LEU A 235 13.49 40.81 -7.33
N GLY A 236 12.55 41.23 -8.18
CA GLY A 236 12.08 40.44 -9.32
C GLY A 236 13.17 40.16 -10.37
N GLY A 237 12.98 39.09 -11.12
CA GLY A 237 13.87 38.66 -12.21
C GLY A 237 14.47 37.27 -12.01
N ASN A 238 15.57 37.02 -12.71
CA ASN A 238 16.26 35.73 -12.68
C ASN A 238 17.27 35.67 -11.53
N TRP A 239 17.17 34.65 -10.69
CA TRP A 239 18.10 34.36 -9.63
C TRP A 239 18.82 33.05 -9.89
N GLU A 240 20.14 33.04 -9.73
CA GLU A 240 20.96 31.85 -9.88
C GLU A 240 21.67 31.54 -8.56
N VAL A 241 21.55 30.29 -8.11
CA VAL A 241 22.27 29.78 -6.94
C VAL A 241 23.33 28.80 -7.41
N ALA A 242 24.58 29.22 -7.35
CA ALA A 242 25.73 28.37 -7.66
C ALA A 242 26.29 27.75 -6.38
N VAL A 243 26.36 26.42 -6.37
CA VAL A 243 26.91 25.62 -5.27
C VAL A 243 28.20 24.99 -5.76
N SER A 244 29.26 25.05 -4.96
CA SER A 244 30.54 24.41 -5.29
C SER A 244 31.19 23.76 -4.09
N GLY A 245 31.85 22.63 -4.29
CA GLY A 245 32.37 21.78 -3.22
C GLY A 245 32.92 20.46 -3.74
N ARG A 246 32.86 19.42 -2.91
CA ARG A 246 33.32 18.08 -3.27
C ARG A 246 32.48 17.51 -4.43
N ARG A 247 33.14 16.97 -5.47
CA ARG A 247 32.48 16.25 -6.57
C ARG A 247 31.57 15.14 -6.03
N GLY A 248 30.36 15.06 -6.58
CA GLY A 248 29.34 14.07 -6.22
C GLY A 248 28.64 14.33 -4.89
N ALA A 249 28.93 15.45 -4.21
CA ALA A 249 28.20 15.81 -3.00
C ALA A 249 26.76 16.19 -3.34
N ASP A 250 25.80 15.70 -2.55
CA ASP A 250 24.41 16.09 -2.66
C ASP A 250 24.21 17.52 -2.14
N TYR A 251 23.38 18.29 -2.83
CA TYR A 251 22.93 19.61 -2.42
C TYR A 251 21.42 19.74 -2.61
N GLN A 252 20.85 20.67 -1.86
CA GLN A 252 19.43 21.02 -1.92
C GLN A 252 19.28 22.54 -1.76
N ILE A 253 18.35 23.14 -2.50
CA ILE A 253 18.11 24.57 -2.57
C ILE A 253 16.60 24.81 -2.55
N ALA A 254 16.12 25.60 -1.60
CA ALA A 254 14.77 26.13 -1.61
C ALA A 254 14.82 27.64 -1.81
N ALA A 255 14.00 28.14 -2.73
CA ALA A 255 13.77 29.58 -2.94
C ALA A 255 12.38 29.94 -2.43
N ILE A 256 12.34 30.81 -1.42
CA ILE A 256 11.12 31.24 -0.74
C ILE A 256 11.01 32.75 -0.92
N VAL A 257 9.80 33.26 -1.12
CA VAL A 257 9.53 34.69 -1.14
C VAL A 257 8.46 35.06 -0.15
N GLU A 258 8.51 36.29 0.32
CA GLU A 258 7.38 36.95 0.95
C GLU A 258 6.48 37.49 -0.16
N GLU A 259 5.26 36.96 -0.31
CA GLU A 259 4.33 37.33 -1.37
C GLU A 259 2.91 37.56 -0.82
N PRO A 260 2.49 38.83 -0.65
CA PRO A 260 1.14 39.14 -0.20
C PRO A 260 0.10 39.24 -1.33
N GLY A 261 0.53 39.39 -2.60
CA GLY A 261 -0.35 39.78 -3.71
C GLY A 261 -0.84 38.62 -4.58
N ILE A 262 -0.15 37.48 -4.57
CA ILE A 262 -0.54 36.27 -5.28
C ILE A 262 -1.06 35.26 -4.26
N ASP A 263 -2.30 34.84 -4.38
CA ASP A 263 -2.91 33.81 -3.55
C ASP A 263 -3.22 32.58 -4.40
N TYR A 264 -2.93 31.40 -3.87
CA TYR A 264 -3.24 30.15 -4.53
C TYR A 264 -3.52 29.03 -3.53
N SER A 265 -4.39 28.12 -3.94
CA SER A 265 -4.71 26.90 -3.21
C SER A 265 -4.82 25.73 -4.16
N PHE A 266 -4.44 24.55 -3.69
CA PHE A 266 -4.68 23.29 -4.36
C PHE A 266 -5.63 22.43 -3.54
N SER A 267 -6.43 21.63 -4.23
CA SER A 267 -7.32 20.67 -3.59
C SER A 267 -7.49 19.43 -4.47
N LEU A 268 -7.91 18.34 -3.86
CA LEU A 268 -8.20 17.09 -4.55
C LEU A 268 -9.71 16.81 -4.62
N GLY A 269 -10.57 17.66 -4.05
CA GLY A 269 -12.02 17.48 -4.00
C GLY A 269 -12.51 16.59 -2.86
N ARG A 270 -11.69 15.63 -2.42
CA ARG A 270 -11.95 14.73 -1.28
C ARG A 270 -10.70 14.49 -0.46
N ASN A 271 -10.89 14.05 0.79
CA ASN A 271 -9.81 13.75 1.74
C ASN A 271 -9.45 12.25 1.81
N VAL A 272 -10.31 11.38 1.26
CA VAL A 272 -10.13 9.92 1.25
C VAL A 272 -10.53 9.39 -0.12
N TYR A 273 -9.70 8.53 -0.71
CA TYR A 273 -9.94 7.87 -1.99
C TYR A 273 -9.82 6.37 -1.83
N ARG A 274 -10.59 5.64 -2.62
CA ARG A 274 -10.42 4.20 -2.82
C ARG A 274 -9.91 3.89 -4.20
N VAL A 275 -9.28 2.72 -4.35
CA VAL A 275 -8.83 2.20 -5.64
C VAL A 275 -9.92 2.37 -6.72
N GLY A 276 -9.55 3.03 -7.82
CA GLY A 276 -10.40 3.29 -8.98
C GLY A 276 -11.24 4.57 -8.91
N GLN A 277 -11.23 5.32 -7.81
CA GLN A 277 -11.83 6.65 -7.74
C GLN A 277 -10.86 7.70 -8.32
N PRO A 278 -11.32 8.65 -9.16
CA PRO A 278 -10.44 9.68 -9.70
C PRO A 278 -9.99 10.65 -8.60
N LEU A 279 -8.75 11.16 -8.72
CA LEU A 279 -8.29 12.31 -7.93
C LEU A 279 -8.76 13.59 -8.65
N GLU A 280 -9.65 14.35 -8.02
CA GLU A 280 -10.29 15.54 -8.62
C GLU A 280 -9.40 16.78 -8.34
N MET A 281 -8.32 16.94 -9.10
CA MET A 281 -7.33 17.97 -8.83
C MET A 281 -7.85 19.35 -9.25
N ALA A 282 -7.73 20.34 -8.36
CA ALA A 282 -8.03 21.72 -8.64
C ALA A 282 -6.96 22.66 -8.08
N ALA A 283 -6.70 23.75 -8.81
CA ALA A 283 -5.89 24.88 -8.39
C ALA A 283 -6.71 26.15 -8.52
N ASN A 284 -6.83 26.95 -7.45
CA ASN A 284 -7.41 28.28 -7.53
C ASN A 284 -6.28 29.32 -7.45
N ILE A 285 -6.31 30.31 -8.36
CA ILE A 285 -5.25 31.32 -8.47
C ILE A 285 -5.87 32.71 -8.52
N MET A 286 -5.44 33.55 -7.57
CA MET A 286 -5.91 34.91 -7.39
C MET A 286 -4.71 35.85 -7.34
N ILE A 287 -4.84 37.03 -7.95
CA ILE A 287 -3.88 38.12 -7.80
C ILE A 287 -4.64 39.35 -7.35
N GLU A 288 -4.23 39.93 -6.21
CA GLU A 288 -4.88 41.09 -5.60
C GLU A 288 -6.41 40.86 -5.42
N GLY A 289 -6.76 39.65 -4.98
CA GLY A 289 -8.15 39.22 -4.79
C GLY A 289 -8.95 39.05 -6.09
N ARG A 290 -8.30 39.03 -7.27
CA ARG A 290 -8.95 38.85 -8.58
C ARG A 290 -8.54 37.54 -9.24
N PRO A 291 -9.49 36.82 -9.88
CA PRO A 291 -9.17 35.59 -10.57
C PRO A 291 -8.21 35.76 -11.74
N VAL A 292 -7.23 34.88 -11.85
CA VAL A 292 -6.29 34.85 -12.98
C VAL A 292 -6.74 33.82 -14.02
N VAL A 293 -7.20 34.31 -15.18
CA VAL A 293 -7.88 33.49 -16.20
C VAL A 293 -7.12 33.36 -17.53
N SER A 294 -5.97 34.01 -17.67
CA SER A 294 -5.19 34.05 -18.92
C SER A 294 -3.70 34.14 -18.63
N ASN A 295 -2.86 33.67 -19.57
CA ASN A 295 -1.40 33.65 -19.47
C ASN A 295 -0.89 32.90 -18.24
N VAL A 296 -1.59 31.83 -17.86
CA VAL A 296 -1.23 30.91 -16.79
C VAL A 296 -1.34 29.49 -17.33
N SER A 297 -0.34 28.69 -17.01
CA SER A 297 -0.29 27.25 -17.21
C SER A 297 -0.26 26.59 -15.84
N VAL A 298 -1.15 25.62 -15.64
CA VAL A 298 -1.17 24.80 -14.42
C VAL A 298 -0.95 23.36 -14.84
N THR A 299 0.08 22.73 -14.29
CA THR A 299 0.35 21.31 -14.50
C THR A 299 0.48 20.58 -13.17
N ALA A 300 0.21 19.28 -13.18
CA ALA A 300 0.39 18.41 -12.04
C ALA A 300 1.19 17.18 -12.47
N THR A 301 2.22 16.83 -11.71
CA THR A 301 2.94 15.56 -11.86
C THR A 301 2.51 14.64 -10.74
N VAL A 302 1.80 13.58 -11.09
CA VAL A 302 1.35 12.55 -10.15
C VAL A 302 2.39 11.43 -10.12
N LEU A 303 3.03 11.24 -8.97
CA LEU A 303 3.86 10.08 -8.65
C LEU A 303 2.95 8.98 -8.12
N ARG A 304 2.58 8.06 -9.01
CA ARG A 304 1.69 6.93 -8.69
C ARG A 304 2.50 5.71 -8.24
N PRO A 305 2.10 5.01 -7.16
CA PRO A 305 2.65 3.70 -6.82
C PRO A 305 2.52 2.69 -7.98
N THR A 306 3.58 1.95 -8.27
CA THR A 306 3.54 0.86 -9.26
C THR A 306 2.89 -0.39 -8.69
N THR A 307 3.16 -0.68 -7.42
CA THR A 307 2.60 -1.80 -6.66
C THR A 307 2.28 -1.33 -5.25
N GLY A 308 1.12 -1.73 -4.71
CA GLY A 308 0.75 -1.41 -3.34
C GLY A 308 1.68 -2.13 -2.37
N ILE A 309 2.12 -1.44 -1.31
CA ILE A 309 3.01 -2.04 -0.31
C ILE A 309 2.38 -3.27 0.37
N GLY A 310 1.04 -3.31 0.56
CA GLY A 310 0.34 -4.51 1.04
C GLY A 310 0.53 -5.71 0.10
N THR A 311 0.49 -5.47 -1.22
CA THR A 311 0.80 -6.49 -2.25
C THR A 311 2.25 -6.91 -2.20
N LEU A 312 3.19 -5.98 -2.07
CA LEU A 312 4.61 -6.30 -1.97
C LEU A 312 4.92 -7.13 -0.73
N LEU A 313 4.36 -6.76 0.43
CA LEU A 313 4.49 -7.51 1.66
C LEU A 313 3.79 -8.87 1.57
N SER A 314 2.72 -9.01 0.81
CA SER A 314 2.06 -10.29 0.59
C SER A 314 2.87 -11.24 -0.29
N THR A 315 3.50 -10.75 -1.35
CA THR A 315 4.13 -11.60 -2.38
C THR A 315 5.62 -11.86 -2.14
N ASN A 316 6.33 -10.93 -1.48
CA ASN A 316 7.72 -11.12 -1.15
C ASN A 316 7.87 -12.05 0.07
N LYS A 317 8.92 -12.86 0.11
CA LYS A 317 9.23 -13.69 1.27
C LYS A 317 10.06 -12.88 2.25
N MET A 318 9.85 -13.13 3.54
CA MET A 318 10.72 -12.57 4.57
C MET A 318 12.15 -13.12 4.34
N PRO A 319 13.18 -12.27 4.35
CA PRO A 319 14.56 -12.72 4.21
C PRO A 319 14.93 -13.67 5.36
N PRO A 320 15.68 -14.77 5.09
CA PRO A 320 16.17 -15.62 6.15
C PRO A 320 17.20 -14.84 6.99
N ASN A 321 16.97 -14.73 8.30
CA ASN A 321 17.84 -14.01 9.25
C ASN A 321 17.98 -12.50 8.94
N PRO A 322 16.94 -11.69 9.14
CA PRO A 322 17.07 -10.24 9.00
C PRO A 322 18.12 -9.69 9.98
N THR A 323 18.96 -8.78 9.51
CA THR A 323 19.97 -8.08 10.33
C THR A 323 19.39 -6.90 11.11
N VAL A 324 18.13 -6.56 10.88
CA VAL A 324 17.44 -5.43 11.51
C VAL A 324 17.00 -5.81 12.92
N THR A 325 17.37 -4.98 13.90
CA THR A 325 16.81 -5.06 15.25
C THR A 325 15.34 -4.70 15.18
N MET A 326 14.47 -5.68 15.45
CA MET A 326 13.02 -5.49 15.37
C MET A 326 12.48 -4.78 16.60
N GLU A 327 11.45 -3.97 16.40
CA GLU A 327 10.77 -3.34 17.51
C GLU A 327 10.00 -4.35 18.40
N ALA A 328 9.92 -4.08 19.70
CA ALA A 328 9.28 -4.96 20.66
C ALA A 328 7.76 -4.83 20.47
N GLY A 329 7.09 -5.95 20.20
CA GLY A 329 5.69 -5.94 19.84
C GLY A 329 5.40 -5.53 18.40
N ALA A 330 6.43 -5.36 17.55
CA ALA A 330 6.23 -5.19 16.11
C ALA A 330 5.45 -6.38 15.54
N SER A 331 4.41 -6.10 14.77
CA SER A 331 3.65 -7.10 14.06
C SER A 331 4.52 -7.83 13.03
N ILE A 332 4.08 -9.00 12.59
CA ILE A 332 4.80 -9.76 11.57
C ILE A 332 4.91 -8.97 10.25
N GLY A 333 3.91 -8.15 9.92
CA GLY A 333 3.93 -7.26 8.76
C GLY A 333 5.01 -6.18 8.86
N GLN A 334 5.14 -5.54 10.03
CA GLN A 334 6.19 -4.55 10.28
C GLN A 334 7.58 -5.16 10.27
N GLN A 335 7.77 -6.32 10.91
CA GLN A 335 9.04 -7.03 10.89
C GLN A 335 9.46 -7.37 9.45
N LYS A 336 8.48 -7.76 8.63
CA LYS A 336 8.69 -8.04 7.22
C LYS A 336 9.04 -6.79 6.43
N LEU A 337 8.34 -5.67 6.64
CA LEU A 337 8.66 -4.39 6.02
C LEU A 337 10.09 -3.97 6.38
N ALA A 338 10.44 -3.93 7.66
CA ALA A 338 11.77 -3.55 8.13
C ALA A 338 12.87 -4.41 7.51
N ALA A 339 12.66 -5.72 7.41
CA ALA A 339 13.61 -6.65 6.78
C ALA A 339 13.73 -6.43 5.27
N LEU A 340 12.62 -6.21 4.57
CA LEU A 340 12.60 -6.00 3.12
C LEU A 340 13.16 -4.63 2.71
N SER A 341 12.95 -3.60 3.54
CA SER A 341 13.53 -2.27 3.39
C SER A 341 15.05 -2.23 3.58
N GLN A 342 15.74 -3.36 3.73
CA GLN A 342 17.21 -3.42 3.60
C GLN A 342 17.66 -3.85 2.20
N GLN A 343 16.71 -4.09 1.29
CA GLN A 343 16.98 -4.58 -0.06
C GLN A 343 16.67 -3.52 -1.09
N ASP A 344 17.67 -3.10 -1.86
CA ASP A 344 17.52 -2.13 -2.95
C ASP A 344 16.44 -2.55 -3.95
N ALA A 345 16.34 -3.85 -4.24
CA ALA A 345 15.35 -4.42 -5.14
C ALA A 345 13.90 -4.27 -4.63
N PHE A 346 13.70 -4.22 -3.32
CA PHE A 346 12.40 -3.94 -2.72
C PHE A 346 12.08 -2.44 -2.81
N PHE A 347 13.03 -1.57 -2.46
CA PHE A 347 12.85 -0.12 -2.60
C PHE A 347 12.58 0.32 -4.03
N ALA A 348 13.23 -0.27 -5.02
CA ALA A 348 12.98 0.01 -6.42
C ALA A 348 11.51 -0.24 -6.82
N GLN A 349 10.82 -1.19 -6.16
CA GLN A 349 9.40 -1.47 -6.38
C GLN A 349 8.47 -0.46 -5.70
N LEU A 350 8.97 0.32 -4.73
CA LEU A 350 8.23 1.40 -4.07
C LEU A 350 8.32 2.73 -4.82
N GLN A 351 9.20 2.83 -5.84
CA GLN A 351 9.34 4.05 -6.61
C GLN A 351 8.07 4.30 -7.44
N GLY A 352 7.52 5.50 -7.28
CA GLY A 352 6.37 5.94 -8.04
C GLY A 352 6.72 6.20 -9.51
N THR A 353 5.77 5.96 -10.41
CA THR A 353 5.89 6.35 -11.82
C THR A 353 5.28 7.73 -12.02
N PRO A 354 6.04 8.72 -12.53
CA PRO A 354 5.51 10.05 -12.79
C PRO A 354 4.56 10.04 -13.98
N GLN A 355 3.42 10.72 -13.83
CA GLN A 355 2.49 11.00 -14.92
C GLN A 355 2.10 12.48 -14.85
N GLN A 356 2.35 13.21 -15.94
CA GLN A 356 2.03 14.63 -16.03
C GLN A 356 0.61 14.85 -16.57
N LEU A 357 -0.09 15.85 -16.02
CA LEU A 357 -1.40 16.31 -16.45
C LEU A 357 -1.39 17.83 -16.56
N THR A 358 -2.14 18.36 -17.52
CA THR A 358 -2.44 19.80 -17.64
C THR A 358 -3.81 20.04 -17.05
N LEU A 359 -3.91 21.02 -16.14
CA LEU A 359 -5.17 21.45 -15.55
C LEU A 359 -5.80 22.53 -16.45
N ASN A 360 -7.06 22.33 -16.81
CA ASN A 360 -7.78 23.24 -17.71
C ASN A 360 -8.53 24.30 -16.90
N HIS A 361 -8.54 25.54 -17.38
CA HIS A 361 -9.31 26.61 -16.74
C HIS A 361 -10.82 26.29 -16.79
N THR A 362 -11.46 26.25 -15.62
CA THR A 362 -12.89 25.95 -15.45
C THR A 362 -13.73 27.18 -15.06
N GLY A 363 -13.10 28.35 -14.88
CA GLY A 363 -13.74 29.61 -14.53
C GLY A 363 -13.35 30.10 -13.14
N GLY A 364 -13.49 31.40 -12.90
CA GLY A 364 -13.24 32.00 -11.59
C GLY A 364 -11.80 31.83 -11.08
N GLY A 365 -10.81 31.67 -11.98
CA GLY A 365 -9.40 31.49 -11.60
C GLY A 365 -9.09 30.05 -11.18
N THR A 366 -10.05 29.13 -11.36
CA THR A 366 -9.88 27.71 -11.07
C THR A 366 -9.41 26.96 -12.31
N TYR A 367 -8.44 26.07 -12.11
CA TYR A 367 -7.91 25.14 -13.10
C TYR A 367 -8.12 23.72 -12.55
N ALA A 368 -8.62 22.79 -13.34
CA ALA A 368 -8.94 21.45 -12.86
C ALA A 368 -8.62 20.33 -13.86
N ALA A 369 -8.36 19.13 -13.34
CA ALA A 369 -8.23 17.89 -14.10
C ALA A 369 -8.47 16.67 -13.21
N ASP A 370 -9.00 15.60 -13.80
CA ASP A 370 -9.18 14.32 -13.12
C ASP A 370 -8.03 13.37 -13.42
N PHE A 371 -7.41 12.81 -12.38
CA PHE A 371 -6.47 11.70 -12.52
C PHE A 371 -7.18 10.38 -12.23
N THR A 372 -7.43 9.58 -13.27
CA THR A 372 -8.24 8.35 -13.17
C THR A 372 -7.44 7.07 -12.93
N ASN A 373 -6.11 7.12 -13.00
CA ASN A 373 -5.25 5.93 -12.90
C ASN A 373 -4.92 5.59 -11.43
N THR A 374 -5.94 5.38 -10.62
CA THR A 374 -5.83 5.11 -9.17
C THR A 374 -6.02 3.62 -8.85
N PHE A 375 -5.57 2.73 -9.73
CA PHE A 375 -5.83 1.29 -9.59
C PHE A 375 -4.95 0.56 -8.56
N VAL A 376 -4.02 1.27 -7.92
CA VAL A 376 -3.06 0.73 -6.96
C VAL A 376 -3.21 1.49 -5.65
N PRO A 377 -3.38 0.82 -4.50
CA PRO A 377 -3.49 1.49 -3.22
C PRO A 377 -2.12 2.00 -2.73
N GLY A 378 -2.16 3.01 -1.85
CA GLY A 378 -1.01 3.66 -1.22
C GLY A 378 -0.93 5.16 -1.51
N ALA A 379 0.17 5.78 -1.08
CA ALA A 379 0.37 7.22 -1.22
C ALA A 379 0.67 7.66 -2.66
N TYR A 380 -0.14 8.60 -3.15
CA TYR A 380 0.08 9.34 -4.40
C TYR A 380 0.61 10.71 -4.03
N THR A 381 1.75 11.08 -4.63
CA THR A 381 2.33 12.42 -4.46
C THR A 381 2.06 13.23 -5.71
N ILE A 382 1.39 14.37 -5.57
CA ILE A 382 1.02 15.27 -6.65
C ILE A 382 1.84 16.55 -6.50
N VAL A 383 2.69 16.84 -7.48
CA VAL A 383 3.47 18.08 -7.54
C VAL A 383 2.83 19.02 -8.55
N PHE A 384 2.16 20.05 -8.04
CA PHE A 384 1.57 21.11 -8.83
C PHE A 384 2.62 22.15 -9.22
N HIS A 385 2.51 22.65 -10.45
CA HIS A 385 3.32 23.74 -10.97
C HIS A 385 2.39 24.77 -11.58
N ILE A 386 2.51 26.01 -11.11
CA ILE A 386 1.88 27.19 -11.69
C ILE A 386 2.97 27.99 -12.36
N GLU A 387 2.79 28.31 -13.63
CA GLU A 387 3.65 29.24 -14.37
C GLU A 387 2.76 30.26 -15.06
N GLY A 388 3.07 31.54 -14.92
CA GLY A 388 2.25 32.56 -15.54
C GLY A 388 2.91 33.92 -15.62
N THR A 389 2.23 34.85 -16.29
CA THR A 389 2.65 36.24 -16.39
C THR A 389 1.52 37.19 -16.03
N HIS A 390 1.82 38.21 -15.24
CA HIS A 390 0.86 39.23 -14.82
C HIS A 390 1.45 40.64 -15.01
N PRO A 391 0.68 41.65 -15.45
CA PRO A 391 1.19 43.01 -15.67
C PRO A 391 1.88 43.65 -14.46
N LEU A 392 1.41 43.37 -13.24
CA LEU A 392 1.98 43.92 -12.00
C LEU A 392 3.17 43.10 -11.47
N TYR A 393 3.12 41.78 -11.60
CA TYR A 393 4.09 40.87 -10.96
C TYR A 393 5.11 40.29 -11.96
N GLY A 394 4.98 40.56 -13.26
CA GLY A 394 5.83 39.93 -14.26
C GLY A 394 5.58 38.42 -14.33
N GLU A 395 6.64 37.65 -14.60
CA GLU A 395 6.61 36.20 -14.57
C GLU A 395 6.52 35.70 -13.12
N PHE A 396 5.67 34.70 -12.86
CA PHE A 396 5.55 34.08 -11.54
C PHE A 396 5.47 32.56 -11.65
N HIS A 397 6.13 31.89 -10.71
CA HIS A 397 6.24 30.44 -10.64
C HIS A 397 5.92 29.98 -9.22
N ARG A 398 5.08 28.95 -9.07
CA ARG A 398 4.79 28.32 -7.78
C ARG A 398 4.83 26.82 -7.91
N THR A 399 5.32 26.17 -6.87
CA THR A 399 5.34 24.71 -6.76
C THR A 399 4.76 24.31 -5.42
N GLU A 400 3.87 23.33 -5.44
CA GLU A 400 3.32 22.74 -4.23
C GLU A 400 3.19 21.23 -4.38
N GLN A 401 3.39 20.53 -3.27
CA GLN A 401 3.24 19.09 -3.22
C GLN A 401 2.09 18.74 -2.27
N LEU A 402 1.11 18.01 -2.79
CA LEU A 402 0.11 17.31 -1.99
C LEU A 402 0.41 15.81 -2.00
N THR A 403 0.16 15.14 -0.88
CA THR A 403 0.13 13.68 -0.83
C THR A 403 -1.25 13.22 -0.37
N VAL A 404 -1.74 12.14 -0.98
CA VAL A 404 -3.00 11.52 -0.59
C VAL A 404 -2.85 10.01 -0.56
N ASP A 405 -3.44 9.36 0.44
CA ASP A 405 -3.51 7.90 0.49
C ASP A 405 -4.72 7.42 -0.31
N VAL A 406 -4.49 6.51 -1.27
CA VAL A 406 -5.57 5.78 -1.94
C VAL A 406 -5.74 4.45 -1.21
N GLU A 407 -6.84 4.33 -0.49
CA GLU A 407 -7.20 3.14 0.28
C GLU A 407 -7.40 1.92 -0.62
N PHE A 408 -7.32 0.76 0.02
CA PHE A 408 -7.67 -0.53 -0.55
C PHE A 408 -9.05 -0.51 -1.25
N GLY A 409 -9.14 -1.21 -2.38
CA GLY A 409 -10.38 -1.28 -3.17
C GLY A 409 -11.46 -2.15 -2.52
N ASN A 410 -12.62 -2.19 -3.17
CA ASN A 410 -13.71 -3.06 -2.76
C ASN A 410 -13.27 -4.53 -2.78
N LEU A 411 -13.64 -5.28 -1.76
CA LEU A 411 -13.24 -6.67 -1.58
C LEU A 411 -13.82 -7.55 -2.70
N ASP A 412 -12.97 -8.42 -3.23
CA ASP A 412 -13.40 -9.55 -4.05
C ASP A 412 -13.39 -10.81 -3.18
N ARG A 413 -14.59 -11.28 -2.82
CA ARG A 413 -14.78 -12.47 -1.97
C ARG A 413 -14.12 -13.72 -2.57
N ASP A 414 -14.25 -13.91 -3.87
CA ASP A 414 -13.74 -15.09 -4.55
C ASP A 414 -12.22 -15.06 -4.62
N ALA A 415 -11.64 -13.91 -4.99
CA ALA A 415 -10.20 -13.71 -5.03
C ALA A 415 -9.57 -13.77 -3.63
N SER A 416 -10.34 -13.40 -2.60
CA SER A 416 -9.89 -13.43 -1.20
C SER A 416 -9.76 -14.84 -0.61
N GLY A 417 -10.25 -15.88 -1.31
CA GLY A 417 -10.04 -17.27 -0.94
C GLY A 417 -10.59 -17.65 0.44
N LEU A 418 -11.72 -17.06 0.86
CA LEU A 418 -12.33 -17.35 2.16
C LEU A 418 -12.82 -18.79 2.25
N LEU A 419 -12.27 -19.53 3.20
CA LEU A 419 -12.54 -20.95 3.41
C LEU A 419 -12.60 -21.29 4.90
N ALA A 420 -13.38 -22.31 5.25
CA ALA A 420 -13.35 -22.92 6.57
C ALA A 420 -13.06 -24.42 6.46
N ARG A 421 -12.23 -24.95 7.36
CA ARG A 421 -11.91 -26.38 7.44
C ARG A 421 -12.07 -26.88 8.86
N ALA A 422 -12.80 -27.98 9.04
CA ALA A 422 -12.83 -28.67 10.32
C ALA A 422 -11.44 -29.29 10.61
N ILE A 423 -10.85 -28.95 11.77
CA ILE A 423 -9.53 -29.42 12.19
C ILE A 423 -9.58 -30.37 13.39
N GLY A 424 -10.75 -30.58 13.99
CA GLY A 424 -10.94 -31.50 15.11
C GLY A 424 -12.34 -31.45 15.69
N ALA A 425 -12.62 -32.37 16.61
CA ALA A 425 -13.78 -32.29 17.49
C ALA A 425 -13.47 -31.35 18.67
N SER A 426 -14.50 -30.71 19.23
CA SER A 426 -14.44 -29.98 20.49
C SER A 426 -15.52 -30.51 21.43
N ASP A 427 -15.36 -30.28 22.73
CA ASP A 427 -16.35 -30.70 23.73
C ASP A 427 -17.69 -29.99 23.52
N GLY A 428 -18.80 -30.66 23.90
CA GLY A 428 -20.13 -30.04 23.91
C GLY A 428 -20.82 -29.90 22.54
N GLY A 429 -20.43 -30.68 21.53
CA GLY A 429 -21.08 -30.69 20.21
C GLY A 429 -20.52 -29.69 19.20
N ASN A 430 -19.52 -28.91 19.60
CA ASN A 430 -18.79 -28.01 18.71
C ASN A 430 -17.72 -28.77 17.91
N LYS A 431 -17.36 -28.24 16.73
CA LYS A 431 -16.17 -28.67 15.98
C LYS A 431 -15.15 -27.54 15.99
N GLN A 432 -13.88 -27.89 16.00
CA GLN A 432 -12.81 -26.91 15.78
C GLN A 432 -12.71 -26.63 14.30
N TYR A 433 -12.75 -25.35 13.94
CA TYR A 433 -12.59 -24.86 12.59
C TYR A 433 -11.36 -23.98 12.47
N LEU A 434 -10.62 -24.14 11.38
CA LEU A 434 -9.67 -23.16 10.87
C LEU A 434 -10.37 -22.39 9.75
N ILE A 435 -10.67 -21.12 9.99
CA ILE A 435 -11.17 -20.18 8.99
C ILE A 435 -9.96 -19.40 8.46
N SER A 436 -9.78 -19.35 7.15
CA SER A 436 -8.65 -18.69 6.50
C SER A 436 -9.11 -17.88 5.30
N PHE A 437 -8.53 -16.69 5.12
CA PHE A 437 -8.74 -15.83 3.96
C PHE A 437 -7.53 -14.91 3.76
N ARG A 438 -7.38 -14.39 2.55
CA ARG A 438 -6.32 -13.46 2.17
C ARG A 438 -6.96 -12.31 1.40
N PRO A 439 -7.32 -11.18 2.03
CA PRO A 439 -8.11 -10.14 1.37
C PRO A 439 -7.47 -9.62 0.08
N VAL A 440 -8.23 -9.66 -1.01
CA VAL A 440 -7.88 -9.14 -2.34
C VAL A 440 -9.02 -8.27 -2.86
N ASP A 441 -8.70 -7.13 -3.46
CA ASP A 441 -9.69 -6.24 -4.07
C ASP A 441 -10.06 -6.66 -5.50
N GLY A 442 -11.09 -6.05 -6.07
CA GLY A 442 -11.51 -6.31 -7.46
C GLY A 442 -10.48 -5.95 -8.54
N ARG A 443 -9.31 -5.39 -8.17
CA ARG A 443 -8.18 -5.11 -9.07
C ARG A 443 -7.00 -6.07 -8.86
N GLY A 444 -7.10 -7.01 -7.93
CA GLY A 444 -6.04 -7.97 -7.61
C GLY A 444 -4.98 -7.44 -6.64
N ASN A 445 -5.20 -6.28 -6.02
CA ASN A 445 -4.32 -5.80 -4.95
C ASN A 445 -4.59 -6.60 -3.68
N PHE A 446 -3.54 -6.98 -2.95
CA PHE A 446 -3.67 -7.55 -1.62
C PHE A 446 -3.71 -6.44 -0.56
N LEU A 447 -4.53 -6.65 0.47
CA LEU A 447 -4.54 -5.79 1.64
C LEU A 447 -3.17 -5.81 2.35
N GLY A 448 -2.57 -7.00 2.41
CA GLY A 448 -1.29 -7.22 3.08
C GLY A 448 -1.44 -7.63 4.55
N PRO A 449 -0.31 -7.91 5.22
CA PRO A 449 -0.28 -8.17 6.66
C PRO A 449 -0.52 -6.87 7.46
N ASP A 450 -0.58 -6.97 8.79
CA ASP A 450 -0.72 -5.89 9.77
C ASP A 450 -2.15 -5.32 9.94
N TYR A 451 -3.14 -5.84 9.23
CA TYR A 451 -4.54 -5.39 9.29
C TYR A 451 -5.44 -6.17 10.24
N GLY A 452 -4.90 -7.05 11.09
CA GLY A 452 -5.71 -7.88 12.00
C GLY A 452 -6.65 -7.07 12.90
N HIS A 453 -6.26 -5.85 13.26
CA HIS A 453 -7.04 -4.91 14.07
C HIS A 453 -8.17 -4.20 13.29
N LYS A 454 -8.17 -4.27 11.95
CA LYS A 454 -9.22 -3.78 11.03
C LYS A 454 -10.10 -4.90 10.51
N ILE A 455 -9.98 -6.11 11.07
CA ILE A 455 -10.76 -7.26 10.68
C ILE A 455 -11.66 -7.64 11.84
N THR A 456 -12.96 -7.74 11.56
CA THR A 456 -13.96 -8.18 12.52
C THR A 456 -14.49 -9.55 12.11
N VAL A 457 -14.49 -10.49 13.06
CA VAL A 457 -15.10 -11.81 12.88
C VAL A 457 -16.10 -12.05 13.98
N ILE A 458 -17.38 -12.11 13.64
CA ILE A 458 -18.48 -12.37 14.56
C ILE A 458 -19.08 -13.74 14.24
N ALA A 459 -19.27 -14.58 15.24
CA ALA A 459 -19.96 -15.85 15.12
C ALA A 459 -21.14 -15.91 16.09
N ASN A 460 -22.36 -16.09 15.58
CA ASN A 460 -23.58 -16.10 16.41
C ASN A 460 -23.67 -14.89 17.38
N GLY A 461 -23.29 -13.69 16.92
CA GLY A 461 -23.26 -12.47 17.73
C GLY A 461 -22.08 -12.34 18.69
N ARG A 462 -21.16 -13.31 18.76
CA ARG A 462 -19.94 -13.26 19.57
C ARG A 462 -18.76 -12.79 18.72
N ASP A 463 -18.08 -11.74 19.17
CA ASP A 463 -16.82 -11.28 18.58
C ASP A 463 -15.67 -12.27 18.86
N LEU A 464 -15.03 -12.73 17.77
CA LEU A 464 -13.90 -13.64 17.74
C LEU A 464 -12.60 -12.98 17.22
N SER A 465 -12.63 -11.69 16.89
CA SER A 465 -11.56 -10.96 16.19
C SER A 465 -10.23 -11.00 16.95
N ARG A 466 -10.26 -11.06 18.29
CA ARG A 466 -9.07 -11.18 19.14
C ARG A 466 -8.25 -12.46 18.93
N ASN A 467 -8.86 -13.50 18.35
CA ASN A 467 -8.21 -14.77 18.07
C ASN A 467 -7.69 -14.87 16.63
N LEU A 468 -7.87 -13.81 15.84
CA LEU A 468 -7.35 -13.75 14.47
C LEU A 468 -5.82 -13.64 14.50
N ARG A 469 -5.18 -14.50 13.72
CA ARG A 469 -3.72 -14.53 13.55
C ARG A 469 -3.37 -14.06 12.15
N ASP A 470 -2.53 -13.05 12.06
CA ASP A 470 -1.84 -12.68 10.82
C ASP A 470 -0.70 -13.66 10.54
N VAL A 471 -0.66 -14.20 9.31
CA VAL A 471 0.35 -15.16 8.86
C VAL A 471 1.58 -14.47 8.25
N GLY A 472 1.53 -13.17 8.00
CA GLY A 472 2.65 -12.36 7.48
C GLY A 472 2.81 -12.39 5.97
N ASP A 473 1.95 -13.10 5.25
CA ASP A 473 1.83 -13.06 3.78
C ASP A 473 0.53 -12.37 3.32
N GLY A 474 -0.13 -11.67 4.24
CA GLY A 474 -1.44 -11.04 4.07
C GLY A 474 -2.62 -12.00 4.22
N SER A 475 -2.38 -13.26 4.55
CA SER A 475 -3.44 -14.19 4.96
C SER A 475 -3.71 -14.07 6.46
N TYR A 476 -4.96 -14.28 6.82
CA TYR A 476 -5.45 -14.27 8.20
C TYR A 476 -6.11 -15.61 8.53
N GLU A 477 -5.82 -16.12 9.73
CA GLU A 477 -6.33 -17.39 10.23
C GLU A 477 -7.06 -17.20 11.56
N LEU A 478 -8.24 -17.80 11.69
CA LEU A 478 -8.97 -17.90 12.95
C LEU A 478 -9.22 -19.37 13.28
N GLN A 479 -8.77 -19.79 14.47
CA GLN A 479 -9.15 -21.08 15.04
C GLN A 479 -10.26 -20.87 16.07
N ALA A 480 -11.42 -21.49 15.83
CA ALA A 480 -12.58 -21.36 16.71
C ALA A 480 -13.33 -22.69 16.86
N ALA A 481 -13.80 -22.99 18.07
CA ALA A 481 -14.74 -24.07 18.33
C ALA A 481 -16.17 -23.55 18.13
N LEU A 482 -16.83 -24.00 17.07
CA LEU A 482 -18.14 -23.50 16.65
C LEU A 482 -19.12 -24.66 16.39
N PRO A 483 -20.42 -24.48 16.64
CA PRO A 483 -21.47 -25.31 16.05
C PRO A 483 -21.39 -25.31 14.52
N ALA A 484 -21.78 -26.42 13.87
CA ALA A 484 -21.73 -26.54 12.41
C ALA A 484 -22.74 -25.60 11.70
N ASP A 485 -23.79 -25.19 12.41
CA ASP A 485 -24.86 -24.30 11.95
C ASP A 485 -24.64 -22.82 12.34
N SER A 486 -23.46 -22.47 12.87
CA SER A 486 -23.12 -21.10 13.22
C SER A 486 -23.30 -20.13 12.06
N GLN A 487 -23.85 -18.95 12.33
CA GLN A 487 -23.81 -17.80 11.43
C GLN A 487 -22.51 -17.03 11.64
N LEU A 488 -21.83 -16.70 10.56
CA LEU A 488 -20.61 -15.90 10.55
C LEU A 488 -20.83 -14.58 9.85
N GLU A 489 -20.21 -13.54 10.39
CA GLU A 489 -20.00 -12.25 9.74
C GLU A 489 -18.49 -11.95 9.79
N ILE A 490 -17.89 -11.74 8.63
CA ILE A 490 -16.49 -11.36 8.48
C ILE A 490 -16.45 -10.03 7.75
N ALA A 491 -15.92 -9.00 8.40
CA ALA A 491 -15.69 -7.69 7.80
C ALA A 491 -14.19 -7.36 7.80
N VAL A 492 -13.74 -6.70 6.73
CA VAL A 492 -12.35 -6.25 6.54
C VAL A 492 -12.40 -4.79 6.14
N ILE A 493 -11.79 -3.90 6.95
CA ILE A 493 -11.85 -2.43 6.78
C ILE A 493 -13.30 -1.95 6.59
N ASP A 494 -14.15 -2.34 7.54
CA ASP A 494 -15.57 -1.97 7.60
C ASP A 494 -16.43 -2.44 6.39
N GLU A 495 -15.87 -3.26 5.49
CA GLU A 495 -16.58 -3.87 4.38
C GLU A 495 -16.83 -5.36 4.66
N LYS A 496 -18.07 -5.83 4.47
CA LYS A 496 -18.42 -7.24 4.69
C LYS A 496 -17.81 -8.13 3.59
N LEU A 497 -16.86 -8.97 3.98
CA LEU A 497 -16.33 -10.04 3.14
C LEU A 497 -17.31 -11.23 3.05
N TYR A 498 -18.01 -11.51 4.16
CA TYR A 498 -18.94 -12.63 4.26
C TYR A 498 -19.99 -12.41 5.34
N GLU A 499 -21.23 -12.81 5.05
CA GLU A 499 -22.32 -12.92 6.01
C GLU A 499 -23.16 -14.13 5.63
N GLY A 500 -23.24 -15.13 6.51
CA GLY A 500 -23.98 -16.36 6.25
C GLY A 500 -23.58 -17.55 7.11
N PRO A 501 -24.13 -18.74 6.85
CA PRO A 501 -23.83 -19.93 7.64
C PRO A 501 -22.39 -20.41 7.42
N LEU A 502 -21.72 -20.86 8.49
CA LEU A 502 -20.40 -21.48 8.44
C LEU A 502 -20.36 -22.67 7.47
N ALA A 503 -21.46 -23.41 7.35
CA ALA A 503 -21.57 -24.54 6.45
C ALA A 503 -21.23 -24.22 4.99
N ASP A 504 -21.51 -22.99 4.51
CA ASP A 504 -21.18 -22.59 3.13
C ASP A 504 -19.67 -22.39 2.92
N LEU A 505 -18.91 -22.23 4.01
CA LEU A 505 -17.44 -22.13 3.98
C LEU A 505 -16.77 -23.48 4.27
N VAL A 506 -17.46 -24.39 4.96
CA VAL A 506 -16.92 -25.68 5.42
C VAL A 506 -16.93 -26.70 4.29
N GLY A 507 -15.81 -26.71 3.57
CA GLY A 507 -15.64 -27.48 2.35
C GLY A 507 -16.44 -26.87 1.21
N GLY A 508 -15.78 -26.66 0.07
CA GLY A 508 -16.40 -26.17 -1.18
C GLY A 508 -17.41 -27.15 -1.78
N GLY A 509 -18.29 -27.72 -0.97
CA GLY A 509 -19.38 -28.62 -1.32
C GLY A 509 -20.45 -27.82 -2.05
N GLY A 510 -20.36 -27.83 -3.37
CA GLY A 510 -21.14 -27.03 -4.28
C GLY A 510 -20.22 -26.33 -5.27
N GLY A 511 -19.58 -27.10 -6.14
CA GLY A 511 -18.71 -26.54 -7.17
C GLY A 511 -18.72 -27.42 -8.41
N LEU A 512 -18.83 -26.77 -9.57
CA LEU A 512 -18.58 -27.41 -10.85
C LEU A 512 -17.08 -27.28 -11.15
N TYR A 513 -16.48 -28.36 -11.61
CA TYR A 513 -15.08 -28.39 -12.00
C TYR A 513 -14.98 -28.94 -13.42
N GLY A 514 -14.11 -28.34 -14.22
CA GLY A 514 -13.76 -28.82 -15.55
C GLY A 514 -12.29 -29.21 -15.56
N SER A 515 -11.93 -30.31 -16.19
CA SER A 515 -10.54 -30.72 -16.26
C SER A 515 -10.16 -31.34 -17.59
N LEU A 516 -8.86 -31.25 -17.89
CA LEU A 516 -8.23 -31.86 -19.05
C LEU A 516 -7.00 -32.64 -18.59
N HIS A 517 -6.91 -33.89 -18.99
CA HIS A 517 -5.79 -34.77 -18.69
C HIS A 517 -5.11 -35.28 -19.95
N LEU A 518 -3.79 -35.43 -19.87
CA LEU A 518 -2.94 -36.05 -20.89
C LEU A 518 -2.09 -37.14 -20.25
N GLY A 519 -1.82 -38.21 -20.98
CA GLY A 519 -1.07 -39.33 -20.42
C GLY A 519 -0.74 -40.44 -21.40
N TYR A 520 -0.48 -41.63 -20.85
CA TYR A 520 -0.18 -42.84 -21.61
C TYR A 520 -1.04 -44.01 -21.14
N PRO A 521 -1.73 -44.71 -22.06
CA PRO A 521 -2.45 -45.92 -21.71
C PRO A 521 -1.54 -47.15 -21.82
N PHE A 522 -1.82 -48.20 -21.04
CA PHE A 522 -1.08 -49.46 -21.02
C PHE A 522 -2.07 -50.62 -21.12
N ARG A 523 -2.16 -51.26 -22.28
CA ARG A 523 -3.10 -52.36 -22.53
C ARG A 523 -2.51 -53.67 -22.06
N LYS A 524 -3.31 -54.47 -21.37
CA LYS A 524 -2.94 -55.83 -21.00
C LYS A 524 -3.06 -56.75 -22.23
N VAL A 525 -1.97 -57.43 -22.58
CA VAL A 525 -1.92 -58.41 -23.67
C VAL A 525 -1.27 -59.68 -23.13
N GLY A 526 -2.09 -60.71 -22.89
CA GLY A 526 -1.65 -61.92 -22.19
C GLY A 526 -1.23 -61.62 -20.75
N SER A 527 -0.01 -62.00 -20.38
CA SER A 527 0.59 -61.69 -19.08
C SER A 527 1.36 -60.36 -19.05
N GLY A 528 1.51 -59.68 -20.19
CA GLY A 528 2.26 -58.43 -20.32
C GLY A 528 1.39 -57.20 -20.48
N ASN A 529 2.02 -56.02 -20.41
CA ASN A 529 1.40 -54.74 -20.74
C ASN A 529 2.11 -54.12 -21.96
N VAL A 530 1.33 -53.60 -22.90
CA VAL A 530 1.82 -52.85 -24.06
C VAL A 530 1.47 -51.38 -23.85
N MET A 531 2.48 -50.52 -23.85
CA MET A 531 2.31 -49.08 -23.77
C MET A 531 1.68 -48.56 -25.07
N GLY A 532 0.61 -47.79 -24.95
CA GLY A 532 0.01 -47.04 -26.05
C GLY A 532 0.71 -45.71 -26.26
N ARG A 533 0.24 -44.95 -27.25
CA ARG A 533 0.90 -43.72 -27.71
C ARG A 533 0.54 -42.52 -26.85
N PHE A 534 -0.75 -42.29 -26.60
CA PHE A 534 -1.21 -41.23 -25.69
C PHE A 534 -2.67 -41.47 -25.29
N LEU A 535 -3.09 -40.82 -24.20
CA LEU A 535 -4.49 -40.65 -23.84
C LEU A 535 -4.80 -39.17 -23.65
N ILE A 536 -6.05 -38.80 -23.94
CA ILE A 536 -6.63 -37.50 -23.63
C ILE A 536 -7.96 -37.75 -22.94
N GLU A 537 -8.19 -37.10 -21.80
CA GLU A 537 -9.48 -37.12 -21.11
C GLU A 537 -9.92 -35.69 -20.81
N ALA A 538 -11.22 -35.44 -20.96
CA ALA A 538 -11.88 -34.23 -20.48
C ALA A 538 -12.98 -34.63 -19.52
N ASP A 539 -13.09 -33.91 -18.41
CA ASP A 539 -14.01 -34.27 -17.33
C ASP A 539 -14.76 -33.06 -16.77
N LEU A 540 -15.98 -33.35 -16.34
CA LEU A 540 -16.87 -32.42 -15.66
C LEU A 540 -17.26 -33.05 -14.32
N GLU A 541 -16.86 -32.42 -13.22
CA GLU A 541 -17.11 -32.91 -11.87
C GLU A 541 -18.03 -31.94 -11.12
N TYR A 542 -19.05 -32.50 -10.47
CA TYR A 542 -19.86 -31.78 -9.49
C TYR A 542 -19.53 -32.29 -8.08
N ARG A 543 -18.93 -31.44 -7.25
CA ARG A 543 -18.66 -31.75 -5.83
C ARG A 543 -19.90 -31.45 -5.01
N PHE A 544 -20.62 -32.51 -4.62
CA PHE A 544 -21.83 -32.41 -3.81
C PHE A 544 -21.55 -32.51 -2.31
N ALA A 545 -20.32 -32.85 -1.91
CA ALA A 545 -19.85 -32.77 -0.53
C ALA A 545 -18.34 -32.42 -0.52
N PRO A 546 -17.77 -32.01 0.63
CA PRO A 546 -16.36 -31.63 0.71
C PRO A 546 -15.40 -32.70 0.18
N ASP A 547 -15.69 -33.95 0.50
CA ASP A 547 -14.86 -35.11 0.14
C ASP A 547 -15.44 -35.92 -1.01
N TRP A 548 -16.56 -35.52 -1.61
CA TRP A 548 -17.24 -36.34 -2.63
C TRP A 548 -17.65 -35.53 -3.86
N GLY A 549 -17.35 -36.10 -5.02
CA GLY A 549 -17.76 -35.59 -6.32
C GLY A 549 -18.36 -36.67 -7.21
N LEU A 550 -19.22 -36.25 -8.13
CA LEU A 550 -19.69 -37.06 -9.25
C LEU A 550 -19.04 -36.50 -10.52
N GLN A 551 -18.32 -37.33 -11.26
CA GLN A 551 -17.51 -36.93 -12.39
C GLN A 551 -17.95 -37.63 -13.68
N LEU A 552 -18.25 -36.87 -14.72
CA LEU A 552 -18.42 -37.37 -16.07
C LEU A 552 -17.09 -37.21 -16.82
N ILE A 553 -16.53 -38.28 -17.34
CA ILE A 553 -15.26 -38.31 -18.06
C ILE A 553 -15.51 -38.75 -19.49
N GLY A 554 -15.02 -38.01 -20.47
CA GLY A 554 -14.90 -38.44 -21.87
C GLY A 554 -13.43 -38.64 -22.22
N GLY A 555 -13.09 -39.75 -22.88
CA GLY A 555 -11.69 -40.13 -23.12
C GLY A 555 -11.43 -40.72 -24.51
N TYR A 556 -10.21 -40.48 -25.00
CA TYR A 556 -9.63 -41.11 -26.19
C TYR A 556 -8.29 -41.74 -25.81
N TYR A 557 -8.12 -43.03 -26.11
CA TYR A 557 -6.95 -43.83 -25.76
C TYR A 557 -6.36 -44.44 -27.03
N LEU A 558 -5.17 -43.96 -27.43
CA LEU A 558 -4.50 -44.40 -28.66
C LEU A 558 -3.51 -45.53 -28.34
N PHE A 559 -3.70 -46.69 -28.95
CA PHE A 559 -2.82 -47.85 -28.81
C PHE A 559 -2.09 -48.12 -30.14
N ASP A 560 -1.00 -48.89 -30.11
CA ASP A 560 -0.39 -49.36 -31.36
C ASP A 560 -1.27 -50.42 -32.02
N LYS A 561 -1.35 -50.38 -33.36
CA LYS A 561 -2.08 -51.33 -34.25
C LYS A 561 -3.62 -51.20 -34.26
N ASP A 562 -4.11 -49.98 -34.42
CA ASP A 562 -5.54 -49.65 -34.64
C ASP A 562 -6.51 -50.08 -33.50
N ASP A 563 -6.01 -50.38 -32.31
CA ASP A 563 -6.82 -50.78 -31.14
C ASP A 563 -7.35 -49.59 -30.31
N ASP A 564 -7.61 -48.46 -30.96
CA ASP A 564 -7.97 -47.21 -30.29
C ASP A 564 -9.31 -47.34 -29.58
N VAL A 565 -9.42 -46.75 -28.39
CA VAL A 565 -10.63 -46.78 -27.57
C VAL A 565 -11.13 -45.35 -27.38
N THR A 566 -12.41 -45.12 -27.64
CA THR A 566 -13.09 -43.87 -27.29
C THR A 566 -14.25 -44.19 -26.35
N GLY A 567 -14.51 -43.38 -25.33
CA GLY A 567 -15.66 -43.63 -24.48
C GLY A 567 -15.91 -42.57 -23.45
N ALA A 568 -16.89 -42.86 -22.59
CA ALA A 568 -17.22 -42.02 -21.45
C ALA A 568 -17.56 -42.86 -20.23
N SER A 569 -17.33 -42.30 -19.05
CA SER A 569 -17.69 -42.92 -17.76
C SER A 569 -18.26 -41.92 -16.79
N LEU A 570 -19.13 -42.41 -15.92
CA LEU A 570 -19.64 -41.66 -14.77
C LEU A 570 -19.01 -42.26 -13.52
N GLN A 571 -18.19 -41.49 -12.81
CA GLN A 571 -17.46 -41.97 -11.64
C GLN A 571 -17.88 -41.24 -10.38
N LEU A 572 -17.95 -42.00 -9.28
CA LEU A 572 -17.99 -41.45 -7.93
C LEU A 572 -16.56 -41.26 -7.46
N LYS A 573 -16.22 -40.05 -7.03
CA LYS A 573 -14.88 -39.65 -6.63
C LYS A 573 -14.86 -39.24 -5.16
N ARG A 574 -13.90 -39.76 -4.40
CA ARG A 574 -13.66 -39.43 -3.00
C ARG A 574 -12.29 -38.81 -2.80
N TYR A 575 -12.24 -37.70 -2.09
CA TYR A 575 -11.02 -37.02 -1.69
C TYR A 575 -10.60 -37.41 -0.26
N PHE A 576 -9.29 -37.49 -0.05
CA PHE A 576 -8.63 -37.80 1.20
C PHE A 576 -7.56 -36.74 1.44
N HIS A 577 -7.86 -35.79 2.31
CA HIS A 577 -6.95 -34.70 2.64
C HIS A 577 -5.84 -35.19 3.57
N LEU A 578 -4.60 -35.21 3.08
CA LEU A 578 -3.44 -35.63 3.88
C LEU A 578 -2.89 -34.43 4.66
N THR A 579 -3.26 -34.28 5.94
CA THR A 579 -2.61 -33.33 6.84
C THR A 579 -1.19 -33.79 7.20
N PRO A 580 -0.18 -32.91 7.21
CA PRO A 580 -0.20 -31.44 7.02
C PRO A 580 0.11 -30.96 5.58
N THR A 581 -0.03 -31.80 4.56
CA THR A 581 0.39 -31.46 3.18
C THR A 581 -0.67 -30.68 2.41
N THR A 582 -0.25 -29.91 1.40
CA THR A 582 -1.16 -29.28 0.41
C THR A 582 -1.63 -30.25 -0.67
N TRP A 583 -1.25 -31.53 -0.57
CA TRP A 583 -1.67 -32.58 -1.48
C TRP A 583 -2.92 -33.27 -0.96
N THR A 584 -3.87 -33.49 -1.86
CA THR A 584 -5.07 -34.29 -1.59
C THR A 584 -5.00 -35.56 -2.42
N VAL A 585 -5.14 -36.72 -1.78
CA VAL A 585 -5.27 -38.00 -2.49
C VAL A 585 -6.72 -38.16 -2.90
N TYR A 586 -7.00 -38.79 -4.04
CA TYR A 586 -8.35 -39.18 -4.41
C TYR A 586 -8.41 -40.63 -4.85
N ALA A 587 -9.60 -41.23 -4.72
CA ALA A 587 -9.97 -42.49 -5.33
C ALA A 587 -11.29 -42.32 -6.09
N GLU A 588 -11.42 -42.97 -7.23
CA GLU A 588 -12.60 -42.87 -8.08
C GLU A 588 -13.00 -44.25 -8.62
N PHE A 589 -14.29 -44.46 -8.83
CA PHE A 589 -14.84 -45.71 -9.37
C PHE A 589 -16.18 -45.46 -10.04
N GLY A 590 -16.44 -46.14 -11.15
CA GLY A 590 -17.74 -46.06 -11.81
C GLY A 590 -17.90 -46.99 -13.01
N PRO A 591 -19.09 -46.97 -13.62
CA PRO A 591 -19.33 -47.57 -14.93
C PRO A 591 -19.00 -46.61 -16.08
N GLY A 592 -18.73 -47.19 -17.24
CA GLY A 592 -18.62 -46.45 -18.49
C GLY A 592 -19.04 -47.25 -19.71
N TYR A 593 -19.09 -46.57 -20.86
CA TYR A 593 -19.31 -47.17 -22.17
C TYR A 593 -18.18 -46.74 -23.10
N TYR A 594 -17.53 -47.72 -23.72
CA TYR A 594 -16.35 -47.52 -24.54
C TYR A 594 -16.51 -48.26 -25.87
N LYS A 595 -16.09 -47.62 -26.95
CA LYS A 595 -16.06 -48.14 -28.32
C LYS A 595 -14.61 -48.31 -28.76
N PRO A 596 -14.07 -49.54 -28.70
CA PRO A 596 -12.84 -49.87 -29.41
C PRO A 596 -13.08 -49.81 -30.92
N ARG A 597 -12.06 -49.43 -31.69
CA ARG A 597 -12.18 -49.14 -33.12
C ARG A 597 -12.72 -50.29 -33.97
N HIS A 598 -12.39 -51.53 -33.63
CA HIS A 598 -12.68 -52.72 -34.45
C HIS A 598 -13.73 -53.66 -33.89
N ILE A 599 -14.32 -53.36 -32.74
CA ILE A 599 -15.37 -54.18 -32.13
C ILE A 599 -16.51 -53.30 -31.64
N ASP A 600 -17.66 -53.91 -31.34
CA ASP A 600 -18.79 -53.18 -30.79
C ASP A 600 -18.49 -52.55 -29.44
N GLY A 601 -19.17 -51.43 -29.18
CA GLY A 601 -18.97 -50.73 -27.93
C GLY A 601 -19.49 -51.56 -26.77
N ALA A 602 -18.79 -51.51 -25.65
CA ALA A 602 -19.03 -52.33 -24.49
C ALA A 602 -19.13 -51.48 -23.23
N PHE A 603 -19.89 -51.98 -22.28
CA PHE A 603 -19.85 -51.48 -20.92
C PHE A 603 -18.50 -51.83 -20.29
N ALA A 604 -18.07 -50.96 -19.38
CA ALA A 604 -16.86 -51.15 -18.62
C ALA A 604 -17.08 -50.79 -17.15
N LEU A 605 -16.23 -51.34 -16.31
CA LEU A 605 -15.95 -50.78 -14.98
C LEU A 605 -14.59 -50.11 -15.03
N ASN A 606 -14.50 -48.94 -14.41
CA ASN A 606 -13.25 -48.24 -14.24
C ASN A 606 -13.09 -47.72 -12.82
N GLY A 607 -11.83 -47.60 -12.40
CA GLY A 607 -11.47 -47.03 -11.12
C GLY A 607 -10.06 -46.48 -11.15
N GLY A 608 -9.79 -45.50 -10.31
CA GLY A 608 -8.51 -44.81 -10.31
C GLY A 608 -8.14 -44.25 -8.96
N VAL A 609 -6.87 -43.88 -8.85
CA VAL A 609 -6.31 -43.17 -7.71
C VAL A 609 -5.37 -42.08 -8.19
N GLY A 610 -5.28 -41.00 -7.44
CA GLY A 610 -4.33 -39.94 -7.76
C GLY A 610 -4.13 -38.95 -6.64
N ILE A 611 -3.36 -37.92 -6.95
CA ILE A 611 -3.08 -36.78 -6.09
C ILE A 611 -3.42 -35.49 -6.83
N VAL A 612 -3.91 -34.51 -6.09
CA VAL A 612 -4.22 -33.17 -6.60
C VAL A 612 -3.62 -32.12 -5.67
N ARG A 613 -3.16 -31.01 -6.25
CA ARG A 613 -2.58 -29.87 -5.54
C ARG A 613 -3.09 -28.57 -6.14
N ASN A 614 -3.57 -27.67 -5.30
CA ASN A 614 -3.92 -26.32 -5.72
C ASN A 614 -2.65 -25.54 -6.13
N ILE A 615 -2.66 -24.98 -7.34
CA ILE A 615 -1.56 -24.17 -7.88
C ILE A 615 -1.97 -22.70 -8.09
N ALA A 616 -3.27 -22.41 -8.14
CA ALA A 616 -3.86 -21.07 -8.10
C ALA A 616 -5.30 -21.15 -7.53
N PRO A 617 -5.94 -20.04 -7.11
CA PRO A 617 -7.24 -20.07 -6.43
C PRO A 617 -8.35 -20.86 -7.13
N ARG A 618 -8.32 -20.93 -8.47
CA ARG A 618 -9.28 -21.68 -9.31
C ARG A 618 -8.64 -22.80 -10.13
N LEU A 619 -7.36 -23.13 -9.90
CA LEU A 619 -6.61 -24.09 -10.70
C LEU A 619 -5.87 -25.11 -9.85
N ASP A 620 -6.12 -26.40 -10.10
CA ASP A 620 -5.41 -27.51 -9.47
C ASP A 620 -4.60 -28.30 -10.50
N LEU A 621 -3.44 -28.81 -10.09
CA LEU A 621 -2.64 -29.79 -10.81
C LEU A 621 -2.92 -31.18 -10.26
N SER A 622 -3.16 -32.16 -11.14
CA SER A 622 -3.39 -33.55 -10.76
C SER A 622 -2.43 -34.53 -11.44
N LEU A 623 -2.12 -35.62 -10.72
CA LEU A 623 -1.39 -36.78 -11.22
C LEU A 623 -2.16 -38.03 -10.77
N GLY A 624 -2.47 -38.95 -11.68
CA GLY A 624 -3.29 -40.10 -11.35
C GLY A 624 -3.13 -41.28 -12.30
N GLY A 625 -3.74 -42.40 -11.92
CA GLY A 625 -3.80 -43.62 -12.68
C GLY A 625 -5.19 -44.23 -12.63
N ASN A 626 -5.72 -44.66 -13.78
CA ASN A 626 -7.00 -45.34 -13.91
C ASN A 626 -6.81 -46.73 -14.49
N TYR A 627 -7.61 -47.69 -14.03
CA TYR A 627 -7.77 -49.01 -14.63
C TYR A 627 -9.16 -49.11 -15.28
N PHE A 628 -9.22 -49.76 -16.43
CA PHE A 628 -10.41 -49.94 -17.23
C PHE A 628 -10.54 -51.42 -17.59
N ARG A 629 -11.74 -51.98 -17.38
CA ARG A 629 -12.09 -53.35 -17.82
C ARG A 629 -13.36 -53.30 -18.65
N LEU A 630 -13.24 -53.53 -19.95
CA LEU A 630 -14.31 -53.52 -20.93
C LEU A 630 -14.83 -54.95 -21.12
N PHE A 631 -16.14 -55.13 -20.96
CA PHE A 631 -16.82 -56.43 -21.10
C PHE A 631 -17.19 -56.70 -22.56
N THR A 632 -16.16 -56.89 -23.39
CA THR A 632 -16.26 -57.19 -24.82
C THR A 632 -16.32 -58.71 -25.07
N SER A 633 -17.05 -59.14 -26.10
CA SER A 633 -17.10 -60.55 -26.56
C SER A 633 -16.35 -60.68 -27.90
N PRO A 634 -15.52 -61.73 -28.12
CA PRO A 634 -15.23 -62.86 -27.24
C PRO A 634 -14.13 -62.63 -26.20
N THR A 635 -13.39 -61.52 -26.28
CA THR A 635 -12.25 -61.22 -25.41
C THR A 635 -12.45 -59.90 -24.67
N GLU A 636 -12.26 -59.89 -23.36
CA GLU A 636 -12.25 -58.66 -22.56
C GLU A 636 -11.04 -57.79 -22.91
N ILE A 637 -11.21 -56.46 -22.87
CA ILE A 637 -10.12 -55.50 -23.02
C ILE A 637 -9.87 -54.86 -21.66
N GLU A 638 -8.63 -55.00 -21.17
CA GLU A 638 -8.17 -54.38 -19.93
C GLU A 638 -7.02 -53.42 -20.23
N PHE A 639 -7.02 -52.23 -19.63
CA PHE A 639 -5.90 -51.30 -19.73
C PHE A 639 -5.81 -50.36 -18.52
N TRP A 640 -4.61 -49.80 -18.32
CA TRP A 640 -4.36 -48.72 -17.38
C TRP A 640 -4.15 -47.41 -18.13
N GLY A 641 -4.37 -46.26 -17.50
CA GLY A 641 -4.00 -44.94 -18.00
C GLY A 641 -3.29 -44.17 -16.90
N VAL A 642 -2.04 -43.75 -17.13
CA VAL A 642 -1.30 -42.85 -16.22
C VAL A 642 -1.37 -41.45 -16.81
N LYS A 643 -1.82 -40.47 -16.04
CA LYS A 643 -2.19 -39.14 -16.54
C LYS A 643 -1.79 -38.00 -15.60
N ALA A 644 -1.55 -36.84 -16.20
CA ALA A 644 -1.42 -35.55 -15.53
C ALA A 644 -2.51 -34.61 -16.08
N GLY A 645 -3.09 -33.76 -15.24
CA GLY A 645 -4.13 -32.83 -15.71
C GLY A 645 -4.24 -31.55 -14.89
N LEU A 646 -5.03 -30.63 -15.44
CA LEU A 646 -5.38 -29.36 -14.81
C LEU A 646 -6.89 -29.33 -14.54
N HIS A 647 -7.27 -29.05 -13.29
CA HIS A 647 -8.66 -28.86 -12.88
C HIS A 647 -8.95 -27.38 -12.68
N PHE A 648 -9.98 -26.88 -13.34
CA PHE A 648 -10.50 -25.54 -13.18
C PHE A 648 -11.77 -25.58 -12.34
N ARG A 649 -11.86 -24.72 -11.33
CA ARG A 649 -13.07 -24.50 -10.52
C ARG A 649 -13.87 -23.36 -11.14
N PHE A 650 -15.12 -23.64 -11.53
CA PHE A 650 -16.05 -22.64 -12.06
C PHE A 650 -16.63 -21.75 -10.98
#